data_AF-A0AAE1IXD7-F1
#
_entry.id   AF-A0AAE1IXD7-F1
#
_cell.length_a   1.000
_cell.length_b   1.000
_cell.length_c   1.000
_cell.angle_alpha   90.00
_cell.angle_beta   90.00
_cell.angle_gamma   90.00
#
_symmetry.space_group_name_H-M   'P 1'
#
loop_
_entity.id
_entity.type
_entity.pdbx_description
1 polymer ?
#
loop_
_entity_poly.entity_id
_entity_poly.type
_entity_poly.pdbx_seq_one_letter_code
_entity_poly.pdbx_strand_id
1 'polypeptide(L)'
;MELQRRQDQGFSERKGQKRKLEEELEEESEILAPPPTGFVREALLAEVKAQVDVLESTFSWTESDRAAAKRATHVLAELAKNEEVVNVIVEGGAIPALVKHLQAPPSCEDDPAQKPFEHEVEKGSAFALGLLAVKPEHQQLIVDNGALKHLVDLLKRHNRSPTSRAVNSVIRRAADAVTNLAHENSNIKTCVRMEGGIPPLVALLGFTDIKVQRAAAGALRTLAFKNDENKNQIVQWNALPTLILMLRSEDPAIYYEAVGVIGNLVHSSPNIKKEVIQAGALQPVIGLLRSSCSESQREAALLLGQFAATDSDCKLHIVQRGAVPPLIEMLQSDDVQLREMSAFALGRLAQDIHNQAGIAYNGGLEPLLKLLDSKNGSLQHNAAFALYGLADNEDNVSDFIRVGGVQRLQDGEFIVQATKDCVAKTLKRLEEKIHGRVLNHLLYLMRVSDKAVQRRVALALAHLCCVGHQRLIFIDNNGLELLIGLLGSSSTKQQLDGAVALCKLAKKVMNLSPIDAAPPSPTPQVYLGEQYVNNATLSDVTFLVEGKRFYAHRICLLASSDAFRAMFDGGYREKDARDIEIPNIRWEVFELMMRFIYTGSVDVTQDIAQDLLRAADQYLLEGLKRLCEYTIAQDISLDNVSSMYELSEAFNAISLRHSCIVYILEQYDKLFSKPGHSHMIQRIMPEIRNYFTKALTKANTVTVIARS
;
A
#
# COMPACT_ATOMS: atom_id res chain seq x y z
N MET A 1 11.70 -10.65 11.38
CA MET A 1 10.28 -10.29 11.21
C MET A 1 9.52 -11.25 10.29
N GLU A 2 10.06 -11.72 9.16
CA GLU A 2 9.43 -12.79 8.34
C GLU A 2 9.34 -14.15 9.04
N LEU A 3 10.29 -14.48 9.94
CA LEU A 3 10.23 -15.71 10.75
C LEU A 3 9.06 -15.69 11.76
N GLN A 4 8.75 -14.52 12.32
CA GLN A 4 7.68 -14.35 13.32
C GLN A 4 6.29 -14.41 12.67
N ARG A 5 6.13 -13.79 11.48
CA ARG A 5 4.89 -13.88 10.69
C ARG A 5 4.59 -15.30 10.18
N ARG A 6 5.62 -16.13 9.98
CA ARG A 6 5.46 -17.56 9.62
C ARG A 6 5.00 -18.40 10.81
N GLN A 7 5.39 -18.05 12.02
CA GLN A 7 4.90 -18.71 13.25
C GLN A 7 3.43 -18.34 13.55
N ASP A 8 3.03 -17.08 13.31
CA ASP A 8 1.64 -16.63 13.53
C ASP A 8 0.67 -17.20 12.47
N GLN A 9 1.11 -17.37 11.21
CA GLN A 9 0.32 -18.05 10.17
C GLN A 9 0.15 -19.55 10.46
N GLY A 10 1.22 -20.24 10.89
CA GLY A 10 1.14 -21.64 11.33
C GLY A 10 0.21 -21.84 12.54
N PHE A 11 0.20 -20.90 13.48
CA PHE A 11 -0.74 -20.90 14.62
C PHE A 11 -2.20 -20.69 14.21
N SER A 12 -2.45 -19.83 13.21
CA SER A 12 -3.79 -19.58 12.66
C SER A 12 -4.31 -20.74 11.82
N GLU A 13 -3.45 -21.40 11.03
CA GLU A 13 -3.80 -22.61 10.28
C GLU A 13 -4.09 -23.78 11.23
N ARG A 14 -3.33 -23.90 12.34
CA ARG A 14 -3.62 -24.84 13.44
C ARG A 14 -4.99 -24.59 14.06
N LYS A 15 -5.36 -23.33 14.34
CA LYS A 15 -6.71 -22.98 14.85
C LYS A 15 -7.81 -23.28 13.83
N GLY A 16 -7.56 -23.12 12.53
CA GLY A 16 -8.52 -23.44 11.46
C GLY A 16 -8.72 -24.94 11.25
N GLN A 17 -7.64 -25.73 11.31
CA GLN A 17 -7.71 -27.20 11.27
C GLN A 17 -8.31 -27.78 12.56
N LYS A 18 -8.02 -27.15 13.72
CA LYS A 18 -8.60 -27.47 15.02
C LYS A 18 -10.12 -27.19 15.05
N ARG A 19 -10.57 -26.02 14.57
CA ARG A 19 -12.01 -25.74 14.39
C ARG A 19 -12.71 -26.71 13.44
N LYS A 20 -12.09 -27.15 12.35
CA LYS A 20 -12.71 -28.10 11.41
C LYS A 20 -12.79 -29.55 11.92
N LEU A 21 -11.94 -29.93 12.88
CA LEU A 21 -12.04 -31.20 13.60
C LEU A 21 -13.02 -31.12 14.79
N GLU A 22 -13.17 -29.93 15.39
CA GLU A 22 -14.12 -29.63 16.47
C GLU A 22 -15.57 -29.44 15.97
N GLU A 23 -15.78 -28.70 14.86
CA GLU A 23 -17.11 -28.40 14.27
C GLU A 23 -17.82 -29.62 13.65
N GLU A 24 -17.13 -30.77 13.49
CA GLU A 24 -17.75 -32.03 13.03
C GLU A 24 -18.24 -32.94 14.18
N LEU A 25 -18.06 -32.55 15.45
CA LEU A 25 -18.31 -33.41 16.61
C LEU A 25 -18.92 -32.71 17.84
N GLU A 26 -19.72 -31.66 17.67
CA GLU A 26 -20.49 -31.08 18.79
C GLU A 26 -21.94 -31.63 18.84
N GLU A 27 -22.06 -32.86 19.33
CA GLU A 27 -23.13 -33.23 20.27
C GLU A 27 -22.44 -34.02 21.39
N GLU A 28 -22.54 -33.50 22.62
CA GLU A 28 -22.00 -34.00 23.90
C GLU A 28 -20.54 -33.62 24.27
N SER A 29 -20.43 -32.63 25.18
CA SER A 29 -19.69 -32.69 26.45
C SER A 29 -19.08 -31.34 26.83
N GLU A 30 -19.60 -30.77 27.92
CA GLU A 30 -19.12 -29.57 28.61
C GLU A 30 -17.75 -29.74 29.29
N ILE A 31 -16.95 -28.66 29.24
CA ILE A 31 -16.03 -28.08 30.24
C ILE A 31 -15.09 -29.03 31.03
N LEU A 32 -13.76 -28.86 30.89
CA LEU A 32 -12.83 -29.18 32.00
C LEU A 32 -11.46 -28.45 31.99
N ALA A 33 -11.29 -27.60 33.02
CA ALA A 33 -10.21 -27.44 34.04
C ALA A 33 -8.68 -27.35 33.71
N PRO A 34 -7.85 -26.77 34.63
CA PRO A 34 -6.46 -26.29 34.41
C PRO A 34 -5.38 -27.40 34.69
N PRO A 35 -4.05 -27.15 34.56
CA PRO A 35 -3.06 -28.17 34.21
C PRO A 35 -2.77 -29.18 35.34
N PRO A 36 -2.23 -30.38 35.03
CA PRO A 36 -2.12 -31.47 36.00
C PRO A 36 -1.02 -31.25 37.04
N THR A 37 -1.37 -31.42 38.31
CA THR A 37 -0.43 -31.61 39.43
C THR A 37 0.28 -32.97 39.29
N GLY A 38 1.48 -33.12 39.86
CA GLY A 38 2.34 -34.32 39.66
C GLY A 38 1.66 -35.68 39.93
N PHE A 39 0.70 -35.74 40.85
CA PHE A 39 -0.08 -36.94 41.16
C PHE A 39 -1.03 -37.36 40.00
N VAL A 40 -1.56 -36.39 39.25
CA VAL A 40 -2.45 -36.64 38.10
C VAL A 40 -1.67 -37.20 36.91
N ARG A 41 -0.41 -36.78 36.74
CA ARG A 41 0.47 -37.28 35.66
C ARG A 41 0.80 -38.76 35.83
N GLU A 42 1.07 -39.21 37.05
CA GLU A 42 1.39 -40.62 37.35
C GLU A 42 0.18 -41.54 37.14
N ALA A 43 -1.01 -41.13 37.59
CA ALA A 43 -2.25 -41.86 37.35
C ALA A 43 -2.56 -41.96 35.84
N LEU A 44 -2.35 -40.88 35.10
CA LEU A 44 -2.54 -40.85 33.65
C LEU A 44 -1.54 -41.74 32.92
N LEU A 45 -0.27 -41.75 33.33
CA LEU A 45 0.75 -42.64 32.77
C LEU A 45 0.43 -44.12 33.05
N ALA A 46 -0.10 -44.43 34.25
CA ALA A 46 -0.54 -45.78 34.59
C ALA A 46 -1.73 -46.22 33.72
N GLU A 47 -2.70 -45.34 33.49
CA GLU A 47 -3.83 -45.60 32.60
C GLU A 47 -3.36 -45.83 31.16
N VAL A 48 -2.47 -44.98 30.64
CA VAL A 48 -1.87 -45.18 29.30
C VAL A 48 -1.19 -46.54 29.21
N LYS A 49 -0.35 -46.90 30.19
CA LYS A 49 0.34 -48.21 30.21
C LYS A 49 -0.64 -49.37 30.24
N ALA A 50 -1.72 -49.28 31.02
CA ALA A 50 -2.76 -50.30 31.03
C ALA A 50 -3.40 -50.50 29.64
N GLN A 51 -3.68 -49.41 28.92
CA GLN A 51 -4.19 -49.51 27.55
C GLN A 51 -3.15 -50.06 26.56
N VAL A 52 -1.88 -49.74 26.74
CA VAL A 52 -0.77 -50.30 25.94
C VAL A 52 -0.62 -51.80 26.18
N ASP A 53 -0.67 -52.25 27.43
CA ASP A 53 -0.61 -53.68 27.78
C ASP A 53 -1.79 -54.45 27.18
N VAL A 54 -2.99 -53.85 27.17
CA VAL A 54 -4.15 -54.42 26.45
C VAL A 54 -3.82 -54.56 24.96
N LEU A 55 -3.34 -53.51 24.29
CA LEU A 55 -3.00 -53.58 22.86
C LEU A 55 -1.91 -54.62 22.56
N GLU A 56 -0.89 -54.74 23.40
CA GLU A 56 0.20 -55.70 23.17
C GLU A 56 -0.25 -57.15 23.34
N SER A 57 -1.14 -57.40 24.31
CA SER A 57 -1.68 -58.73 24.60
C SER A 57 -2.83 -59.16 23.68
N THR A 58 -3.49 -58.23 22.97
CA THR A 58 -4.68 -58.51 22.15
C THR A 58 -4.40 -58.37 20.66
N PHE A 59 -3.71 -59.34 20.04
CA PHE A 59 -3.44 -59.33 18.59
C PHE A 59 -3.88 -60.63 17.90
N SER A 60 -5.18 -60.92 17.94
CA SER A 60 -5.80 -62.08 17.28
C SER A 60 -7.16 -61.73 16.67
N TRP A 61 -7.75 -62.66 15.92
CA TRP A 61 -9.10 -62.50 15.36
C TRP A 61 -10.24 -62.86 16.34
N THR A 62 -9.95 -63.17 17.61
CA THR A 62 -11.03 -63.45 18.57
C THR A 62 -11.85 -62.19 18.86
N GLU A 63 -13.17 -62.34 19.03
CA GLU A 63 -14.07 -61.21 19.29
C GLU A 63 -13.68 -60.44 20.56
N SER A 64 -13.25 -61.16 21.60
CA SER A 64 -12.77 -60.57 22.85
C SER A 64 -11.54 -59.68 22.63
N ASP A 65 -10.52 -60.18 21.92
CA ASP A 65 -9.28 -59.43 21.68
C ASP A 65 -9.55 -58.21 20.80
N ARG A 66 -10.34 -58.38 19.73
CA ARG A 66 -10.68 -57.28 18.82
C ARG A 66 -11.54 -56.21 19.51
N ALA A 67 -12.48 -56.61 20.37
CA ALA A 67 -13.27 -55.68 21.16
C ALA A 67 -12.42 -54.92 22.20
N ALA A 68 -11.46 -55.61 22.85
CA ALA A 68 -10.54 -55.01 23.79
C ALA A 68 -9.60 -54.02 23.11
N ALA A 69 -8.99 -54.40 21.98
CA ALA A 69 -8.14 -53.51 21.18
C ALA A 69 -8.93 -52.28 20.66
N LYS A 70 -10.18 -52.46 20.23
CA LYS A 70 -11.06 -51.34 19.84
C LYS A 70 -11.29 -50.38 21.00
N ARG A 71 -11.56 -50.87 22.21
CA ARG A 71 -11.72 -50.00 23.39
C ARG A 71 -10.42 -49.28 23.75
N ALA A 72 -9.29 -49.99 23.76
CA ALA A 72 -8.00 -49.41 24.10
C ALA A 72 -7.58 -48.31 23.09
N THR A 73 -7.73 -48.56 21.79
CA THR A 73 -7.47 -47.54 20.76
C THR A 73 -8.39 -46.32 20.90
N HIS A 74 -9.67 -46.52 21.26
CA HIS A 74 -10.60 -45.42 21.51
C HIS A 74 -10.22 -44.60 22.74
N VAL A 75 -9.89 -45.24 23.87
CA VAL A 75 -9.46 -44.54 25.10
C VAL A 75 -8.20 -43.71 24.84
N LEU A 76 -7.20 -44.29 24.17
CA LEU A 76 -5.99 -43.56 23.80
C LEU A 76 -6.27 -42.37 22.87
N ALA A 77 -7.20 -42.51 21.93
CA ALA A 77 -7.60 -41.41 21.06
C ALA A 77 -8.33 -40.29 21.82
N GLU A 78 -9.23 -40.64 22.75
CA GLU A 78 -9.93 -39.66 23.60
C GLU A 78 -8.95 -38.86 24.48
N LEU A 79 -7.97 -39.54 25.10
CA LEU A 79 -6.90 -38.88 25.85
C LEU A 79 -6.06 -37.97 24.96
N ALA A 80 -5.77 -38.41 23.73
CA ALA A 80 -4.94 -37.66 22.78
C ALA A 80 -5.62 -36.39 22.22
N LYS A 81 -6.93 -36.19 22.44
CA LYS A 81 -7.61 -34.92 22.11
C LYS A 81 -7.06 -33.75 22.94
N ASN A 82 -6.52 -34.02 24.12
CA ASN A 82 -5.83 -33.01 24.92
C ASN A 82 -4.33 -32.99 24.58
N GLU A 83 -3.87 -31.93 23.90
CA GLU A 83 -2.47 -31.77 23.49
C GLU A 83 -1.47 -31.83 24.65
N GLU A 84 -1.86 -31.43 25.87
CA GLU A 84 -1.00 -31.49 27.05
C GLU A 84 -0.69 -32.92 27.49
N VAL A 85 -1.60 -33.85 27.19
CA VAL A 85 -1.53 -35.27 27.56
C VAL A 85 -0.75 -36.09 26.54
N VAL A 86 -0.62 -35.61 25.29
CA VAL A 86 0.04 -36.33 24.18
C VAL A 86 1.45 -36.80 24.56
N ASN A 87 2.24 -35.98 25.27
CA ASN A 87 3.58 -36.40 25.70
C ASN A 87 3.54 -37.61 26.64
N VAL A 88 2.58 -37.65 27.57
CA VAL A 88 2.42 -38.76 28.52
C VAL A 88 2.00 -40.03 27.78
N ILE A 89 1.13 -39.91 26.76
CA ILE A 89 0.72 -41.05 25.92
C ILE A 89 1.93 -41.63 25.16
N VAL A 90 2.76 -40.76 24.58
CA VAL A 90 3.96 -41.15 23.86
C VAL A 90 5.00 -41.80 24.80
N GLU A 91 5.27 -41.19 25.96
CA GLU A 91 6.16 -41.73 27.01
C GLU A 91 5.67 -43.09 27.55
N GLY A 92 4.36 -43.30 27.59
CA GLY A 92 3.74 -44.57 27.99
C GLY A 92 3.89 -45.71 26.98
N GLY A 93 4.52 -45.48 25.82
CA GLY A 93 4.79 -46.53 24.83
C GLY A 93 3.63 -46.80 23.87
N ALA A 94 2.67 -45.87 23.74
CA ALA A 94 1.49 -46.08 22.90
C ALA A 94 1.80 -46.19 21.40
N ILE A 95 2.85 -45.54 20.90
CA ILE A 95 3.16 -45.50 19.47
C ILE A 95 3.42 -46.91 18.90
N PRO A 96 4.40 -47.70 19.36
CA PRO A 96 4.65 -49.05 18.82
C PRO A 96 3.41 -49.94 18.84
N ALA A 97 2.65 -49.92 19.95
CA ALA A 97 1.44 -50.72 20.12
C ALA A 97 0.34 -50.31 19.12
N LEU A 98 0.12 -49.01 18.92
CA LEU A 98 -0.84 -48.50 17.94
C LEU A 98 -0.40 -48.83 16.50
N VAL A 99 0.90 -48.74 16.19
CA VAL A 99 1.42 -49.08 14.85
C VAL A 99 1.21 -50.57 14.53
N LYS A 100 1.45 -51.47 15.48
CA LYS A 100 1.14 -52.91 15.34
C LYS A 100 -0.32 -53.13 14.92
N HIS A 101 -1.23 -52.38 15.54
CA HIS A 101 -2.68 -52.43 15.29
C HIS A 101 -3.17 -51.67 14.05
N LEU A 102 -2.28 -51.05 13.25
CA LEU A 102 -2.63 -50.64 11.88
C LEU A 102 -2.75 -51.84 10.94
N GLN A 103 -2.18 -52.98 11.33
CA GLN A 103 -2.24 -54.23 10.59
C GLN A 103 -3.41 -55.09 11.05
N ALA A 104 -3.91 -55.91 10.14
CA ALA A 104 -4.83 -56.98 10.51
C ALA A 104 -4.02 -58.15 11.11
N PRO A 105 -4.54 -58.86 12.12
CA PRO A 105 -3.90 -60.07 12.63
C PRO A 105 -3.72 -61.11 11.49
N PRO A 106 -2.68 -61.96 11.53
CA PRO A 106 -2.52 -63.03 10.56
C PRO A 106 -3.73 -63.97 10.63
N SER A 107 -4.38 -64.18 9.48
CA SER A 107 -5.48 -65.14 9.33
C SER A 107 -4.93 -66.54 9.03
N CYS A 108 -5.50 -67.58 9.64
CA CYS A 108 -5.24 -68.97 9.25
C CYS A 108 -6.00 -69.25 7.94
N GLU A 109 -5.38 -69.95 6.99
CA GLU A 109 -5.87 -70.06 5.59
C GLU A 109 -7.23 -70.77 5.42
N ASP A 110 -7.79 -71.36 6.49
CA ASP A 110 -8.95 -72.28 6.40
C ASP A 110 -10.26 -71.82 7.07
N ASP A 111 -10.39 -70.59 7.60
CA ASP A 111 -11.67 -70.15 8.20
C ASP A 111 -12.18 -68.80 7.66
N PRO A 112 -13.13 -68.81 6.69
CA PRO A 112 -13.78 -67.60 6.18
C PRO A 112 -14.86 -67.04 7.12
N ALA A 113 -15.06 -67.59 8.32
CA ALA A 113 -16.14 -67.18 9.22
C ALA A 113 -15.71 -66.09 10.22
N GLN A 114 -16.29 -64.89 10.03
CA GLN A 114 -16.31 -63.73 10.93
C GLN A 114 -14.96 -63.14 11.32
N LYS A 115 -14.67 -61.97 10.74
CA LYS A 115 -13.63 -61.05 11.18
C LYS A 115 -14.24 -59.96 12.08
N PRO A 116 -14.36 -60.19 13.40
CA PRO A 116 -15.03 -59.26 14.30
C PRO A 116 -14.26 -57.92 14.33
N PHE A 117 -15.01 -56.82 14.23
CA PHE A 117 -14.46 -55.46 14.22
C PHE A 117 -13.37 -55.26 13.14
N GLU A 118 -13.50 -55.92 11.98
CA GLU A 118 -12.63 -55.66 10.83
C GLU A 118 -12.65 -54.16 10.49
N HIS A 119 -11.48 -53.58 10.27
CA HIS A 119 -11.25 -52.15 10.02
C HIS A 119 -11.48 -51.19 11.19
N GLU A 120 -12.25 -51.57 12.23
CA GLU A 120 -12.58 -50.67 13.35
C GLU A 120 -11.38 -50.42 14.28
N VAL A 121 -10.55 -51.44 14.55
CA VAL A 121 -9.33 -51.28 15.36
C VAL A 121 -8.29 -50.48 14.58
N GLU A 122 -8.08 -50.79 13.30
CA GLU A 122 -7.14 -50.06 12.44
C GLU A 122 -7.56 -48.59 12.25
N LYS A 123 -8.88 -48.32 12.17
CA LYS A 123 -9.43 -46.96 12.19
C LYS A 123 -9.08 -46.25 13.50
N GLY A 124 -9.27 -46.91 14.64
CA GLY A 124 -8.93 -46.38 15.97
C GLY A 124 -7.45 -46.06 16.09
N SER A 125 -6.57 -46.98 15.65
CA SER A 125 -5.13 -46.80 15.65
C SER A 125 -4.66 -45.67 14.74
N ALA A 126 -5.17 -45.60 13.51
CA ALA A 126 -4.85 -44.52 12.58
C ALA A 126 -5.29 -43.15 13.15
N PHE A 127 -6.48 -43.09 13.74
CA PHE A 127 -6.98 -41.87 14.36
C PHE A 127 -6.13 -41.44 15.57
N ALA A 128 -5.82 -42.36 16.49
CA ALA A 128 -4.97 -42.09 17.65
C ALA A 128 -3.57 -41.61 17.22
N LEU A 129 -2.92 -42.30 16.28
CA LEU A 129 -1.61 -41.90 15.76
C LEU A 129 -1.64 -40.52 15.10
N GLY A 130 -2.71 -40.21 14.36
CA GLY A 130 -2.93 -38.88 13.80
C GLY A 130 -3.03 -37.79 14.87
N LEU A 131 -3.67 -38.07 16.01
CA LEU A 131 -3.75 -37.13 17.14
C LEU A 131 -2.41 -37.00 17.90
N LEU A 132 -1.59 -38.05 17.94
CA LEU A 132 -0.27 -38.00 18.59
C LEU A 132 0.78 -37.22 17.78
N ALA A 133 0.55 -37.03 16.48
CA ALA A 133 1.41 -36.34 15.52
C ALA A 133 1.46 -34.79 15.70
N VAL A 134 1.37 -34.29 16.94
CA VAL A 134 1.36 -32.85 17.27
C VAL A 134 2.74 -32.22 17.19
N LYS A 135 3.80 -32.99 17.50
CA LYS A 135 5.18 -32.47 17.53
C LYS A 135 6.05 -33.15 16.46
N PRO A 136 7.06 -32.45 15.90
CA PRO A 136 7.99 -33.05 14.94
C PRO A 136 8.65 -34.33 15.45
N GLU A 137 8.99 -34.39 16.74
CA GLU A 137 9.61 -35.57 17.34
C GLU A 137 8.64 -36.76 17.39
N HIS A 138 7.36 -36.51 17.67
CA HIS A 138 6.34 -37.56 17.68
C HIS A 138 6.03 -38.04 16.27
N GLN A 139 5.91 -37.11 15.31
CA GLN A 139 5.72 -37.45 13.90
C GLN A 139 6.85 -38.38 13.41
N GLN A 140 8.11 -38.03 13.72
CA GLN A 140 9.26 -38.84 13.34
C GLN A 140 9.24 -40.20 14.05
N LEU A 141 8.96 -40.24 15.35
CA LEU A 141 8.87 -41.49 16.11
C LEU A 141 7.81 -42.45 15.56
N ILE A 142 6.64 -41.93 15.16
CA ILE A 142 5.58 -42.73 14.53
C ILE A 142 6.06 -43.32 13.19
N VAL A 143 6.77 -42.52 12.40
CA VAL A 143 7.34 -42.93 11.10
C VAL A 143 8.44 -43.98 11.28
N ASP A 144 9.33 -43.79 12.25
CA ASP A 144 10.43 -44.70 12.58
C ASP A 144 9.92 -46.08 13.05
N ASN A 145 8.74 -46.13 13.66
CA ASN A 145 8.04 -47.38 14.00
C ASN A 145 7.38 -48.06 12.79
N GLY A 146 7.51 -47.52 11.57
CA GLY A 146 7.00 -48.12 10.34
C GLY A 146 5.52 -47.82 10.05
N ALA A 147 4.93 -46.79 10.66
CA ALA A 147 3.51 -46.48 10.47
C ALA A 147 3.13 -46.19 9.00
N LEU A 148 4.00 -45.52 8.24
CA LEU A 148 3.67 -45.06 6.88
C LEU A 148 3.30 -46.20 5.93
N LYS A 149 4.09 -47.28 5.93
CA LYS A 149 3.81 -48.47 5.11
C LYS A 149 2.41 -49.00 5.37
N HIS A 150 2.05 -49.15 6.64
CA HIS A 150 0.74 -49.66 7.05
C HIS A 150 -0.39 -48.68 6.71
N LEU A 151 -0.20 -47.37 6.93
CA LEU A 151 -1.18 -46.36 6.54
C LEU A 151 -1.42 -46.36 5.02
N VAL A 152 -0.37 -46.51 4.21
CA VAL A 152 -0.48 -46.62 2.75
C VAL A 152 -1.23 -47.89 2.34
N ASP A 153 -1.03 -49.01 3.04
CA ASP A 153 -1.80 -50.24 2.80
C ASP A 153 -3.27 -50.10 3.19
N LEU A 154 -3.59 -49.36 4.26
CA LEU A 154 -4.96 -49.01 4.61
C LEU A 154 -5.64 -48.18 3.51
N LEU A 155 -4.94 -47.21 2.91
CA LEU A 155 -5.49 -46.39 1.82
C LEU A 155 -5.89 -47.24 0.60
N LYS A 156 -5.19 -48.35 0.34
CA LYS A 156 -5.46 -49.27 -0.79
C LYS A 156 -6.64 -50.22 -0.55
N ARG A 157 -7.25 -50.25 0.64
CA ARG A 157 -8.31 -51.23 0.98
C ARG A 157 -9.56 -51.12 0.10
N HIS A 158 -9.84 -49.96 -0.48
CA HIS A 158 -10.94 -49.79 -1.44
C HIS A 158 -10.84 -50.69 -2.67
N ASN A 159 -9.63 -51.16 -3.03
CA ASN A 159 -9.41 -52.05 -4.18
C ASN A 159 -9.64 -53.53 -3.88
N ARG A 160 -9.76 -53.92 -2.60
CA ARG A 160 -9.72 -55.32 -2.17
C ARG A 160 -11.06 -55.84 -1.62
N SER A 161 -12.02 -54.96 -1.32
CA SER A 161 -13.29 -55.33 -0.71
C SER A 161 -14.41 -54.41 -1.21
N PRO A 162 -15.67 -54.89 -1.30
CA PRO A 162 -16.80 -54.04 -1.63
C PRO A 162 -16.89 -52.87 -0.64
N THR A 163 -17.17 -51.68 -1.16
CA THR A 163 -17.22 -50.46 -0.36
C THR A 163 -18.25 -50.59 0.76
N SER A 164 -17.81 -50.38 1.99
CA SER A 164 -18.63 -50.44 3.19
C SER A 164 -18.36 -49.24 4.09
N ARG A 165 -19.29 -48.91 4.99
CA ARG A 165 -19.12 -47.80 5.93
C ARG A 165 -17.84 -47.94 6.77
N ALA A 166 -17.47 -49.17 7.12
CA ALA A 166 -16.24 -49.47 7.86
C ALA A 166 -14.98 -49.22 7.02
N VAL A 167 -14.98 -49.66 5.75
CA VAL A 167 -13.88 -49.43 4.80
C VAL A 167 -13.69 -47.92 4.55
N ASN A 168 -14.76 -47.18 4.29
CA ASN A 168 -14.70 -45.73 4.11
C ASN A 168 -14.12 -45.04 5.35
N SER A 169 -14.55 -45.47 6.53
CA SER A 169 -14.10 -44.90 7.79
C SER A 169 -12.60 -45.11 8.04
N VAL A 170 -12.06 -46.30 7.78
CA VAL A 170 -10.62 -46.58 7.96
C VAL A 170 -9.76 -45.86 6.93
N ILE A 171 -10.18 -45.82 5.66
CA ILE A 171 -9.43 -45.14 4.60
C ILE A 171 -9.37 -43.63 4.86
N ARG A 172 -10.51 -43.04 5.27
CA ARG A 172 -10.57 -41.65 5.71
C ARG A 172 -9.57 -41.38 6.84
N ARG A 173 -9.58 -42.20 7.91
CA ARG A 173 -8.66 -42.02 9.04
C ARG A 173 -7.20 -42.25 8.67
N ALA A 174 -6.90 -43.13 7.72
CA ALA A 174 -5.56 -43.28 7.19
C ALA A 174 -5.09 -42.02 6.45
N ALA A 175 -5.96 -41.39 5.64
CA ALA A 175 -5.63 -40.13 4.96
C ALA A 175 -5.48 -38.96 5.96
N ASP A 176 -6.34 -38.87 6.97
CA ASP A 176 -6.23 -37.90 8.07
C ASP A 176 -4.87 -38.06 8.81
N ALA A 177 -4.49 -39.30 9.14
CA ALA A 177 -3.24 -39.59 9.81
C ALA A 177 -2.01 -39.19 8.96
N VAL A 178 -2.04 -39.47 7.65
CA VAL A 178 -1.01 -39.01 6.70
C VAL A 178 -0.92 -37.49 6.68
N THR A 179 -2.06 -36.79 6.70
CA THR A 179 -2.12 -35.32 6.76
C THR A 179 -1.40 -34.79 8.00
N ASN A 180 -1.74 -35.32 9.18
CA ASN A 180 -1.17 -34.84 10.46
C ASN A 180 0.33 -35.19 10.58
N LEU A 181 0.75 -36.36 10.13
CA LEU A 181 2.16 -36.76 10.12
C LEU A 181 3.01 -35.89 9.19
N ALA A 182 2.48 -35.53 8.03
CA ALA A 182 3.19 -34.74 7.03
C ALA A 182 3.11 -33.22 7.26
N HIS A 183 2.26 -32.75 8.18
CA HIS A 183 2.06 -31.34 8.45
C HIS A 183 3.37 -30.68 8.92
N GLU A 184 3.77 -29.61 8.22
CA GLU A 184 5.05 -28.88 8.41
C GLU A 184 6.34 -29.73 8.37
N ASN A 185 6.28 -31.02 7.97
CA ASN A 185 7.43 -31.92 7.98
C ASN A 185 7.82 -32.39 6.57
N SER A 186 8.83 -31.73 5.98
CA SER A 186 9.29 -32.02 4.60
C SER A 186 9.88 -33.43 4.42
N ASN A 187 10.49 -34.00 5.46
CA ASN A 187 11.05 -35.34 5.41
C ASN A 187 9.93 -36.37 5.31
N ILE A 188 8.90 -36.24 6.16
CA ILE A 188 7.77 -37.17 6.17
C ILE A 188 6.96 -37.06 4.87
N LYS A 189 6.77 -35.86 4.31
CA LYS A 189 6.18 -35.70 2.96
C LYS A 189 6.91 -36.53 1.91
N THR A 190 8.24 -36.55 1.97
CA THR A 190 9.08 -37.36 1.08
C THR A 190 8.92 -38.85 1.37
N CYS A 191 8.93 -39.27 2.64
CA CYS A 191 8.73 -40.66 3.03
C CYS A 191 7.36 -41.20 2.57
N VAL A 192 6.28 -40.45 2.74
CA VAL A 192 4.94 -40.84 2.26
C VAL A 192 4.94 -41.11 0.75
N ARG A 193 5.63 -40.27 -0.02
CA ARG A 193 5.84 -40.50 -1.45
C ARG A 193 6.65 -41.78 -1.72
N MET A 194 7.77 -41.97 -1.04
CA MET A 194 8.65 -43.13 -1.24
C MET A 194 7.97 -44.46 -0.89
N GLU A 195 7.07 -44.45 0.11
CA GLU A 195 6.20 -45.59 0.46
C GLU A 195 5.05 -45.82 -0.53
N GLY A 196 4.91 -44.96 -1.55
CA GLY A 196 3.87 -45.08 -2.57
C GLY A 196 2.48 -44.60 -2.13
N GLY A 197 2.41 -43.63 -1.21
CA GLY A 197 1.16 -43.07 -0.70
C GLY A 197 0.42 -42.14 -1.65
N ILE A 198 1.11 -41.48 -2.60
CA ILE A 198 0.48 -40.57 -3.56
C ILE A 198 -0.54 -41.26 -4.49
N PRO A 199 -0.20 -42.37 -5.20
CA PRO A 199 -1.15 -43.03 -6.09
C PRO A 199 -2.51 -43.38 -5.46
N PRO A 200 -2.59 -44.03 -4.28
CA PRO A 200 -3.89 -44.33 -3.66
C PRO A 200 -4.63 -43.08 -3.20
N LEU A 201 -3.94 -42.02 -2.75
CA LEU A 201 -4.60 -40.74 -2.43
C LEU A 201 -5.22 -40.09 -3.67
N VAL A 202 -4.54 -40.14 -4.82
CA VAL A 202 -5.08 -39.62 -6.09
C VAL A 202 -6.30 -40.43 -6.53
N ALA A 203 -6.28 -41.76 -6.40
CA ALA A 203 -7.44 -42.60 -6.69
C ALA A 203 -8.66 -42.24 -5.82
N LEU A 204 -8.43 -41.93 -4.55
CA LEU A 204 -9.49 -41.57 -3.59
C LEU A 204 -10.13 -40.19 -3.84
N LEU A 205 -9.55 -39.34 -4.69
CA LEU A 205 -10.20 -38.10 -5.12
C LEU A 205 -11.49 -38.34 -5.92
N GLY A 206 -11.61 -39.51 -6.58
CA GLY A 206 -12.81 -39.89 -7.34
C GLY A 206 -13.82 -40.71 -6.53
N PHE A 207 -13.63 -40.83 -5.21
CA PHE A 207 -14.42 -41.73 -4.37
C PHE A 207 -15.81 -41.15 -4.06
N THR A 208 -16.83 -42.00 -3.98
CA THR A 208 -18.24 -41.56 -3.79
C THR A 208 -18.53 -41.00 -2.41
N ASP A 209 -17.77 -41.43 -1.40
CA ASP A 209 -17.91 -40.93 -0.03
C ASP A 209 -17.18 -39.58 0.11
N ILE A 210 -17.96 -38.53 0.33
CA ILE A 210 -17.49 -37.14 0.43
C ILE A 210 -16.41 -36.98 1.52
N LYS A 211 -16.54 -37.69 2.65
CA LYS A 211 -15.58 -37.58 3.75
C LYS A 211 -14.24 -38.21 3.38
N VAL A 212 -14.25 -39.32 2.65
CA VAL A 212 -13.03 -39.95 2.09
C VAL A 212 -12.40 -39.06 1.02
N GLN A 213 -13.21 -38.57 0.08
CA GLN A 213 -12.76 -37.68 -0.99
C GLN A 213 -12.06 -36.43 -0.43
N ARG A 214 -12.66 -35.80 0.58
CA ARG A 214 -12.09 -34.64 1.27
C ARG A 214 -10.79 -34.97 1.99
N ALA A 215 -10.75 -36.05 2.76
CA ALA A 215 -9.54 -36.44 3.50
C ALA A 215 -8.36 -36.73 2.56
N ALA A 216 -8.63 -37.38 1.42
CA ALA A 216 -7.63 -37.60 0.39
C ALA A 216 -7.10 -36.27 -0.20
N ALA A 217 -7.98 -35.32 -0.50
CA ALA A 217 -7.58 -34.00 -0.98
C ALA A 217 -6.77 -33.21 0.08
N GLY A 218 -7.16 -33.25 1.36
CA GLY A 218 -6.41 -32.63 2.46
C GLY A 218 -5.00 -33.21 2.62
N ALA A 219 -4.86 -34.53 2.48
CA ALA A 219 -3.56 -35.19 2.49
C ALA A 219 -2.70 -34.72 1.29
N LEU A 220 -3.25 -34.71 0.08
CA LEU A 220 -2.54 -34.24 -1.11
C LEU A 220 -2.15 -32.77 -1.04
N ARG A 221 -3.01 -31.91 -0.47
CA ARG A 221 -2.72 -30.49 -0.24
C ARG A 221 -1.48 -30.35 0.63
N THR A 222 -1.41 -31.11 1.72
CA THR A 222 -0.28 -31.11 2.66
C THR A 222 0.99 -31.64 1.99
N LEU A 223 0.89 -32.76 1.26
CA LEU A 223 2.02 -33.39 0.57
C LEU A 223 2.59 -32.51 -0.56
N ALA A 224 1.76 -31.70 -1.23
CA ALA A 224 2.18 -30.77 -2.28
C ALA A 224 2.86 -29.50 -1.74
N PHE A 225 2.61 -29.12 -0.48
CA PHE A 225 3.12 -27.87 0.08
C PHE A 225 4.65 -27.90 0.19
N LYS A 226 5.31 -27.05 -0.61
CA LYS A 226 6.78 -26.88 -0.68
C LYS A 226 7.57 -28.19 -0.91
N ASN A 227 7.03 -29.09 -1.73
CA ASN A 227 7.72 -30.32 -2.12
C ASN A 227 7.49 -30.61 -3.61
N ASP A 228 8.46 -30.26 -4.47
CA ASP A 228 8.28 -30.26 -5.92
C ASP A 228 8.19 -31.68 -6.49
N GLU A 229 8.91 -32.65 -5.93
CA GLU A 229 8.84 -34.06 -6.32
C GLU A 229 7.43 -34.62 -6.07
N ASN A 230 6.83 -34.28 -4.93
CA ASN A 230 5.46 -34.68 -4.63
C ASN A 230 4.46 -34.02 -5.59
N LYS A 231 4.61 -32.72 -5.88
CA LYS A 231 3.75 -32.03 -6.86
C LYS A 231 3.80 -32.71 -8.21
N ASN A 232 5.01 -33.00 -8.71
CA ASN A 232 5.21 -33.68 -9.99
C ASN A 232 4.54 -35.05 -10.00
N GLN A 233 4.68 -35.84 -8.93
CA GLN A 233 4.07 -37.15 -8.88
C GLN A 233 2.53 -37.10 -8.80
N ILE A 234 1.96 -36.13 -8.07
CA ILE A 234 0.49 -35.94 -8.02
C ILE A 234 -0.07 -35.68 -9.43
N VAL A 235 0.62 -34.86 -10.22
CA VAL A 235 0.23 -34.57 -11.60
C VAL A 235 0.45 -35.79 -12.50
N GLN A 236 1.57 -36.51 -12.36
CA GLN A 236 1.85 -37.74 -13.12
C GLN A 236 0.80 -38.84 -12.92
N TRP A 237 0.19 -38.91 -11.73
CA TRP A 237 -0.93 -39.82 -11.44
C TRP A 237 -2.29 -39.29 -11.91
N ASN A 238 -2.31 -38.25 -12.75
CA ASN A 238 -3.49 -37.70 -13.39
C ASN A 238 -4.55 -37.16 -12.40
N ALA A 239 -4.10 -36.49 -11.34
CA ALA A 239 -5.02 -35.88 -10.35
C ALA A 239 -5.81 -34.67 -10.89
N LEU A 240 -5.26 -33.96 -11.90
CA LEU A 240 -5.78 -32.66 -12.32
C LEU A 240 -7.25 -32.67 -12.80
N PRO A 241 -7.70 -33.60 -13.68
CA PRO A 241 -9.09 -33.63 -14.12
C PRO A 241 -10.07 -33.81 -12.96
N THR A 242 -9.75 -34.67 -12.00
CA THR A 242 -10.59 -34.93 -10.82
C THR A 242 -10.62 -33.73 -9.88
N LEU A 243 -9.47 -33.10 -9.61
CA LEU A 243 -9.42 -31.87 -8.80
C LEU A 243 -10.24 -30.74 -9.44
N ILE A 244 -10.18 -30.59 -10.77
CA ILE A 244 -10.96 -29.57 -11.49
C ILE A 244 -12.46 -29.88 -11.45
N LEU A 245 -12.86 -31.15 -11.49
CA LEU A 245 -14.25 -31.55 -11.28
C LEU A 245 -14.71 -31.22 -9.85
N MET A 246 -13.88 -31.48 -8.85
CA MET A 246 -14.15 -31.18 -7.44
C MET A 246 -14.36 -29.68 -7.17
N LEU A 247 -13.74 -28.78 -7.94
CA LEU A 247 -14.00 -27.34 -7.86
C LEU A 247 -15.46 -26.95 -8.18
N ARG A 248 -16.22 -27.86 -8.82
CA ARG A 248 -17.64 -27.67 -9.18
C ARG A 248 -18.59 -28.39 -8.21
N SER A 249 -18.09 -28.93 -7.11
CA SER A 249 -18.90 -29.59 -6.09
C SER A 249 -19.90 -28.60 -5.46
N GLU A 250 -21.05 -29.11 -5.03
CA GLU A 250 -22.00 -28.35 -4.21
C GLU A 250 -21.55 -28.26 -2.75
N ASP A 251 -20.60 -29.11 -2.32
CA ASP A 251 -20.04 -29.11 -0.98
C ASP A 251 -18.85 -28.14 -0.85
N PRO A 252 -18.95 -27.10 0.01
CA PRO A 252 -17.87 -26.15 0.25
C PRO A 252 -16.56 -26.73 0.73
N ALA A 253 -16.60 -27.80 1.52
CA ALA A 253 -15.40 -28.43 2.01
C ALA A 253 -14.63 -29.16 0.89
N ILE A 254 -15.34 -29.66 -0.13
CA ILE A 254 -14.72 -30.33 -1.28
C ILE A 254 -14.03 -29.33 -2.20
N TYR A 255 -14.73 -28.27 -2.63
CA TYR A 255 -14.10 -27.30 -3.52
C TYR A 255 -13.00 -26.49 -2.81
N TYR A 256 -13.11 -26.30 -1.49
CA TYR A 256 -12.06 -25.69 -0.65
C TYR A 256 -10.76 -26.51 -0.67
N GLU A 257 -10.83 -27.83 -0.47
CA GLU A 257 -9.62 -28.65 -0.55
C GLU A 257 -9.08 -28.72 -1.97
N ALA A 258 -9.94 -28.87 -2.98
CA ALA A 258 -9.52 -28.92 -4.37
C ALA A 258 -8.76 -27.66 -4.81
N VAL A 259 -9.27 -26.46 -4.47
CA VAL A 259 -8.57 -25.20 -4.80
C VAL A 259 -7.25 -25.08 -4.05
N GLY A 260 -7.20 -25.54 -2.79
CA GLY A 260 -5.96 -25.57 -1.99
C GLY A 260 -4.90 -26.53 -2.54
N VAL A 261 -5.29 -27.73 -2.98
CA VAL A 261 -4.38 -28.67 -3.66
C VAL A 261 -3.81 -28.03 -4.91
N ILE A 262 -4.66 -27.47 -5.78
CA ILE A 262 -4.23 -26.82 -7.03
C ILE A 262 -3.32 -25.63 -6.74
N GLY A 263 -3.65 -24.80 -5.75
CA GLY A 263 -2.81 -23.69 -5.28
C GLY A 263 -1.39 -24.13 -4.91
N ASN A 264 -1.27 -25.21 -4.13
CA ASN A 264 0.04 -25.76 -3.76
C ASN A 264 0.79 -26.37 -4.96
N LEU A 265 0.06 -27.03 -5.87
CA LEU A 265 0.64 -27.62 -7.08
C LEU A 265 1.26 -26.59 -8.03
N VAL A 266 0.63 -25.42 -8.19
CA VAL A 266 1.10 -24.40 -9.16
C VAL A 266 2.06 -23.39 -8.54
N HIS A 267 2.14 -23.33 -7.21
CA HIS A 267 3.06 -22.45 -6.50
C HIS A 267 4.52 -22.78 -6.85
N SER A 268 5.23 -21.80 -7.43
CA SER A 268 6.60 -21.93 -7.92
C SER A 268 6.82 -23.05 -8.96
N SER A 269 5.76 -23.51 -9.64
CA SER A 269 5.83 -24.62 -10.60
C SER A 269 5.21 -24.21 -11.96
N PRO A 270 5.99 -23.56 -12.85
CA PRO A 270 5.47 -22.99 -14.10
C PRO A 270 4.93 -24.04 -15.09
N ASN A 271 5.50 -25.25 -15.11
CA ASN A 271 5.03 -26.34 -16.00
C ASN A 271 3.67 -26.87 -15.54
N ILE A 272 3.54 -27.22 -14.25
CA ILE A 272 2.28 -27.66 -13.65
C ILE A 272 1.20 -26.60 -13.82
N LYS A 273 1.55 -25.31 -13.67
CA LYS A 273 0.63 -24.20 -13.93
C LYS A 273 0.06 -24.23 -15.35
N LYS A 274 0.90 -24.46 -16.37
CA LYS A 274 0.45 -24.58 -17.76
C LYS A 274 -0.52 -25.76 -17.93
N GLU A 275 -0.18 -26.92 -17.35
CA GLU A 275 -1.03 -28.12 -17.40
C GLU A 275 -2.39 -27.90 -16.73
N VAL A 276 -2.42 -27.29 -15.55
CA VAL A 276 -3.67 -26.95 -14.83
C VAL A 276 -4.57 -26.02 -15.65
N ILE A 277 -3.98 -25.02 -16.31
CA ILE A 277 -4.73 -24.08 -17.15
C ILE A 277 -5.25 -24.76 -18.42
N GLN A 278 -4.43 -25.58 -19.07
CA GLN A 278 -4.82 -26.39 -20.24
C GLN A 278 -5.93 -27.40 -19.91
N ALA A 279 -5.93 -27.95 -18.70
CA ALA A 279 -6.97 -28.83 -18.20
C ALA A 279 -8.31 -28.11 -17.89
N GLY A 280 -8.39 -26.79 -18.03
CA GLY A 280 -9.63 -26.03 -17.94
C GLY A 280 -9.98 -25.49 -16.55
N ALA A 281 -9.00 -25.34 -15.65
CA ALA A 281 -9.22 -24.90 -14.27
C ALA A 281 -9.73 -23.45 -14.13
N LEU A 282 -9.50 -22.57 -15.13
CA LEU A 282 -9.76 -21.13 -15.01
C LEU A 282 -11.23 -20.81 -14.65
N GLN A 283 -12.20 -21.36 -15.38
CA GLN A 283 -13.61 -21.00 -15.16
C GLN A 283 -14.13 -21.49 -13.80
N PRO A 284 -13.86 -22.74 -13.37
CA PRO A 284 -14.23 -23.18 -12.02
C PRO A 284 -13.63 -22.32 -10.91
N VAL A 285 -12.34 -21.95 -11.02
CA VAL A 285 -11.69 -21.08 -10.02
C VAL A 285 -12.33 -19.69 -9.98
N ILE A 286 -12.66 -19.10 -11.14
CA ILE A 286 -13.38 -17.81 -11.19
C ILE A 286 -14.77 -17.92 -10.54
N GLY A 287 -15.47 -19.05 -10.72
CA GLY A 287 -16.76 -19.31 -10.08
C GLY A 287 -16.68 -19.25 -8.55
N LEU A 288 -15.58 -19.77 -7.96
CA LEU A 288 -15.36 -19.76 -6.52
C LEU A 288 -15.18 -18.36 -5.90
N LEU A 289 -14.89 -17.32 -6.70
CA LEU A 289 -14.87 -15.94 -6.19
C LEU A 289 -16.25 -15.47 -5.68
N ARG A 290 -17.33 -16.12 -6.11
CA ARG A 290 -18.71 -15.87 -5.64
C ARG A 290 -19.21 -16.90 -4.62
N SER A 291 -18.31 -17.74 -4.09
CA SER A 291 -18.64 -18.71 -3.04
C SER A 291 -19.17 -18.01 -1.79
N SER A 292 -20.14 -18.62 -1.10
CA SER A 292 -20.61 -18.19 0.22
C SER A 292 -19.56 -18.39 1.32
N CYS A 293 -18.59 -19.28 1.09
CA CYS A 293 -17.45 -19.51 1.97
C CYS A 293 -16.30 -18.54 1.64
N SER A 294 -15.95 -17.68 2.60
CA SER A 294 -14.85 -16.71 2.51
C SER A 294 -13.48 -17.39 2.32
N GLU A 295 -13.26 -18.56 2.93
CA GLU A 295 -11.99 -19.27 2.78
C GLU A 295 -11.74 -19.68 1.33
N SER A 296 -12.78 -20.18 0.66
CA SER A 296 -12.67 -20.57 -0.75
C SER A 296 -12.56 -19.37 -1.69
N GLN A 297 -13.21 -18.24 -1.38
CA GLN A 297 -13.00 -16.99 -2.11
C GLN A 297 -11.53 -16.53 -2.02
N ARG A 298 -10.95 -16.59 -0.80
CA ARG A 298 -9.56 -16.22 -0.52
C ARG A 298 -8.59 -17.09 -1.33
N GLU A 299 -8.76 -18.41 -1.28
CA GLU A 299 -7.92 -19.36 -2.02
C GLU A 299 -8.07 -19.19 -3.54
N ALA A 300 -9.28 -18.94 -4.03
CA ALA A 300 -9.53 -18.69 -5.44
C ALA A 300 -8.84 -17.41 -5.94
N ALA A 301 -8.93 -16.31 -5.18
CA ALA A 301 -8.24 -15.06 -5.51
C ALA A 301 -6.71 -15.24 -5.48
N LEU A 302 -6.17 -15.94 -4.48
CA LEU A 302 -4.74 -16.28 -4.41
C LEU A 302 -4.30 -17.07 -5.65
N LEU A 303 -5.04 -18.12 -6.02
CA LEU A 303 -4.75 -18.95 -7.18
C LEU A 303 -4.79 -18.17 -8.49
N LEU A 304 -5.77 -17.28 -8.67
CA LEU A 304 -5.82 -16.38 -9.84
C LEU A 304 -4.62 -15.43 -9.90
N GLY A 305 -4.19 -14.88 -8.75
CA GLY A 305 -2.97 -14.08 -8.68
C GLY A 305 -1.70 -14.89 -9.02
N GLN A 306 -1.65 -16.18 -8.66
CA GLN A 306 -0.57 -17.09 -9.07
C GLN A 306 -0.62 -17.42 -10.57
N PHE A 307 -1.81 -17.59 -11.15
CA PHE A 307 -1.99 -17.71 -12.60
C PHE A 307 -1.57 -16.44 -13.34
N ALA A 308 -1.78 -15.27 -12.76
CA ALA A 308 -1.40 -13.96 -13.28
C ALA A 308 0.08 -13.56 -13.00
N ALA A 309 0.98 -14.53 -12.79
CA ALA A 309 2.40 -14.27 -12.62
C ALA A 309 3.02 -13.47 -13.79
N THR A 310 4.18 -12.85 -13.57
CA THR A 310 4.80 -11.88 -14.49
C THR A 310 4.85 -12.38 -15.94
N ASP A 311 5.32 -13.61 -16.17
CA ASP A 311 5.54 -14.20 -17.50
C ASP A 311 4.34 -15.00 -18.02
N SER A 312 3.14 -14.72 -17.52
CA SER A 312 1.93 -15.47 -17.86
C SER A 312 1.06 -14.75 -18.89
N ASP A 313 0.81 -15.40 -20.02
CA ASP A 313 -0.15 -14.97 -21.05
C ASP A 313 -1.62 -15.14 -20.59
N CYS A 314 -1.84 -15.72 -19.41
CA CYS A 314 -3.19 -16.02 -18.92
C CYS A 314 -3.89 -14.81 -18.29
N LYS A 315 -3.19 -13.69 -18.07
CA LYS A 315 -3.76 -12.48 -17.45
C LYS A 315 -4.98 -11.99 -18.23
N LEU A 316 -4.87 -11.87 -19.56
CA LEU A 316 -5.98 -11.46 -20.42
C LEU A 316 -7.16 -12.45 -20.35
N HIS A 317 -6.85 -13.73 -20.38
CA HIS A 317 -7.82 -14.83 -20.33
C HIS A 317 -8.59 -14.92 -19.01
N ILE A 318 -7.99 -14.51 -17.89
CA ILE A 318 -8.65 -14.41 -16.59
C ILE A 318 -9.68 -13.27 -16.63
N VAL A 319 -9.30 -12.11 -17.17
CA VAL A 319 -10.20 -10.94 -17.29
C VAL A 319 -11.35 -11.20 -18.25
N GLN A 320 -11.09 -11.77 -19.44
CA GLN A 320 -12.11 -12.12 -20.43
C GLN A 320 -13.16 -13.10 -19.92
N ARG A 321 -12.80 -13.93 -18.92
CA ARG A 321 -13.71 -14.88 -18.26
C ARG A 321 -14.50 -14.28 -17.10
N GLY A 322 -14.41 -12.97 -16.87
CA GLY A 322 -15.24 -12.26 -15.90
C GLY A 322 -14.72 -12.28 -14.47
N ALA A 323 -13.41 -12.45 -14.25
CA ALA A 323 -12.83 -12.42 -12.90
C ALA A 323 -12.86 -11.04 -12.23
N VAL A 324 -12.88 -9.95 -13.02
CA VAL A 324 -12.71 -8.58 -12.51
C VAL A 324 -13.86 -8.12 -11.58
N PRO A 325 -15.15 -8.22 -11.96
CA PRO A 325 -16.23 -7.78 -11.08
C PRO A 325 -16.26 -8.43 -9.69
N PRO A 326 -16.19 -9.77 -9.53
CA PRO A 326 -16.18 -10.38 -8.20
C PRO A 326 -14.92 -10.04 -7.40
N LEU A 327 -13.76 -9.84 -8.04
CA LEU A 327 -12.58 -9.35 -7.33
C LEU A 327 -12.82 -7.93 -6.79
N ILE A 328 -13.37 -7.01 -7.59
CA ILE A 328 -13.68 -5.65 -7.14
C ILE A 328 -14.71 -5.65 -5.99
N GLU A 329 -15.71 -6.52 -6.06
CA GLU A 329 -16.69 -6.73 -4.98
C GLU A 329 -16.00 -7.17 -3.67
N MET A 330 -15.08 -8.12 -3.75
CA MET A 330 -14.29 -8.59 -2.60
C MET A 330 -13.41 -7.51 -1.95
N LEU A 331 -12.99 -6.46 -2.68
CA LEU A 331 -12.24 -5.33 -2.11
C LEU A 331 -13.04 -4.54 -1.05
N GLN A 332 -14.37 -4.71 -1.04
CA GLN A 332 -15.29 -4.01 -0.14
C GLN A 332 -15.68 -4.85 1.08
N SER A 333 -15.22 -6.10 1.17
CA SER A 333 -15.50 -6.99 2.31
C SER A 333 -14.91 -6.46 3.62
N ASP A 334 -15.58 -6.73 4.75
CA ASP A 334 -15.04 -6.43 6.08
C ASP A 334 -13.80 -7.28 6.41
N ASP A 335 -13.70 -8.47 5.82
CA ASP A 335 -12.56 -9.36 5.97
C ASP A 335 -11.32 -8.81 5.27
N VAL A 336 -10.30 -8.48 6.07
CA VAL A 336 -9.01 -7.96 5.61
C VAL A 336 -8.29 -8.96 4.69
N GLN A 337 -8.40 -10.26 4.96
CA GLN A 337 -7.71 -11.28 4.16
C GLN A 337 -8.34 -11.44 2.77
N LEU A 338 -9.68 -11.35 2.67
CA LEU A 338 -10.37 -11.32 1.38
C LEU A 338 -9.94 -10.11 0.54
N ARG A 339 -9.90 -8.93 1.17
CA ARG A 339 -9.43 -7.71 0.51
C ARG A 339 -7.97 -7.83 0.06
N GLU A 340 -7.11 -8.41 0.89
CA GLU A 340 -5.69 -8.62 0.59
C GLU A 340 -5.48 -9.53 -0.61
N MET A 341 -6.17 -10.68 -0.68
CA MET A 341 -6.03 -11.61 -1.81
C MET A 341 -6.67 -11.05 -3.09
N SER A 342 -7.78 -10.33 -2.97
CA SER A 342 -8.37 -9.66 -4.14
C SER A 342 -7.45 -8.56 -4.70
N ALA A 343 -6.89 -7.71 -3.83
CA ALA A 343 -5.95 -6.67 -4.24
C ALA A 343 -4.67 -7.28 -4.85
N PHE A 344 -4.18 -8.41 -4.31
CA PHE A 344 -3.08 -9.17 -4.90
C PHE A 344 -3.38 -9.64 -6.32
N ALA A 345 -4.55 -10.27 -6.54
CA ALA A 345 -4.96 -10.76 -7.85
C ALA A 345 -5.13 -9.61 -8.86
N LEU A 346 -5.88 -8.56 -8.50
CA LEU A 346 -6.06 -7.38 -9.35
C LEU A 346 -4.73 -6.68 -9.65
N GLY A 347 -3.82 -6.61 -8.66
CA GLY A 347 -2.50 -6.03 -8.84
C GLY A 347 -1.67 -6.74 -9.90
N ARG A 348 -1.72 -8.07 -9.92
CA ARG A 348 -1.06 -8.90 -10.95
C ARG A 348 -1.72 -8.73 -12.32
N LEU A 349 -3.05 -8.72 -12.37
CA LEU A 349 -3.81 -8.54 -13.62
C LEU A 349 -3.59 -7.15 -14.24
N ALA A 350 -3.44 -6.10 -13.42
CA ALA A 350 -3.21 -4.73 -13.86
C ALA A 350 -1.80 -4.48 -14.46
N GLN A 351 -0.87 -5.43 -14.33
CA GLN A 351 0.43 -5.36 -15.00
C GLN A 351 0.36 -5.71 -16.49
N ASP A 352 -0.83 -6.05 -17.01
CA ASP A 352 -1.08 -6.30 -18.43
C ASP A 352 -1.83 -5.12 -19.05
N ILE A 353 -1.29 -4.54 -20.13
CA ILE A 353 -1.85 -3.36 -20.80
C ILE A 353 -3.29 -3.59 -21.29
N HIS A 354 -3.63 -4.81 -21.69
CA HIS A 354 -4.95 -5.15 -22.23
C HIS A 354 -6.02 -5.24 -21.14
N ASN A 355 -5.62 -5.39 -19.88
CA ASN A 355 -6.54 -5.50 -18.75
C ASN A 355 -6.82 -4.15 -18.07
N GLN A 356 -5.89 -3.20 -18.16
CA GLN A 356 -5.89 -1.97 -17.38
C GLN A 356 -7.17 -1.14 -17.57
N ALA A 357 -7.60 -0.92 -18.82
CA ALA A 357 -8.82 -0.17 -19.11
C ALA A 357 -10.08 -0.90 -18.61
N GLY A 358 -10.13 -2.23 -18.76
CA GLY A 358 -11.24 -3.05 -18.29
C GLY A 358 -11.40 -3.01 -16.76
N ILE A 359 -10.30 -3.07 -16.02
CA ILE A 359 -10.33 -3.00 -14.54
C ILE A 359 -10.83 -1.62 -14.07
N ALA A 360 -10.38 -0.53 -14.71
CA ALA A 360 -10.85 0.81 -14.38
C ALA A 360 -12.34 1.00 -14.73
N TYR A 361 -12.76 0.56 -15.92
CA TYR A 361 -14.15 0.63 -16.37
C TYR A 361 -15.12 -0.11 -15.44
N ASN A 362 -14.69 -1.24 -14.85
CA ASN A 362 -15.48 -1.98 -13.86
C ASN A 362 -15.47 -1.33 -12.46
N GLY A 363 -14.95 -0.11 -12.30
CA GLY A 363 -14.97 0.63 -11.04
C GLY A 363 -13.84 0.26 -10.07
N GLY A 364 -12.74 -0.34 -10.53
CA GLY A 364 -11.67 -0.81 -9.66
C GLY A 364 -10.88 0.29 -8.94
N LEU A 365 -10.86 1.51 -9.47
CA LEU A 365 -10.03 2.60 -8.94
C LEU A 365 -10.43 3.04 -7.53
N GLU A 366 -11.72 3.30 -7.27
CA GLU A 366 -12.18 3.82 -5.98
C GLU A 366 -11.94 2.85 -4.81
N PRO A 367 -12.30 1.55 -4.89
CA PRO A 367 -12.01 0.60 -3.83
C PRO A 367 -10.50 0.46 -3.59
N LEU A 368 -9.68 0.39 -4.65
CA LEU A 368 -8.22 0.30 -4.51
C LEU A 368 -7.64 1.56 -3.83
N LEU A 369 -8.10 2.76 -4.20
CA LEU A 369 -7.69 4.01 -3.55
C LEU A 369 -8.11 4.06 -2.08
N LYS A 370 -9.29 3.54 -1.73
CA LYS A 370 -9.75 3.44 -0.33
C LYS A 370 -8.85 2.51 0.51
N LEU A 371 -8.33 1.43 -0.10
CA LEU A 371 -7.43 0.51 0.60
C LEU A 371 -6.04 1.09 0.90
N LEU A 372 -5.68 2.22 0.30
CA LEU A 372 -4.49 2.97 0.69
C LEU A 372 -4.57 3.52 2.13
N ASP A 373 -5.77 3.66 2.71
CA ASP A 373 -5.95 4.07 4.11
C ASP A 373 -5.80 2.90 5.10
N SER A 374 -5.56 1.68 4.61
CA SER A 374 -5.49 0.48 5.44
C SER A 374 -4.27 0.49 6.37
N LYS A 375 -4.49 0.07 7.62
CA LYS A 375 -3.42 -0.17 8.60
C LYS A 375 -2.65 -1.49 8.38
N ASN A 376 -3.11 -2.34 7.45
CA ASN A 376 -2.39 -3.53 7.03
C ASN A 376 -1.45 -3.17 5.86
N GLY A 377 -0.14 -3.23 6.12
CA GLY A 377 0.89 -2.87 5.14
C GLY A 377 0.90 -3.74 3.88
N SER A 378 0.57 -5.04 3.96
CA SER A 378 0.51 -5.93 2.79
C SER A 378 -0.68 -5.57 1.89
N LEU A 379 -1.85 -5.37 2.49
CA LEU A 379 -3.06 -4.91 1.78
C LEU A 379 -2.84 -3.54 1.13
N GLN A 380 -2.27 -2.58 1.89
CA GLN A 380 -1.94 -1.25 1.40
C GLN A 380 -0.98 -1.31 0.20
N HIS A 381 0.06 -2.16 0.29
CA HIS A 381 1.02 -2.37 -0.79
C HIS A 381 0.38 -3.00 -2.03
N ASN A 382 -0.44 -4.04 -1.88
CA ASN A 382 -1.13 -4.70 -2.99
C ASN A 382 -2.06 -3.72 -3.73
N ALA A 383 -2.75 -2.86 -2.99
CA ALA A 383 -3.58 -1.80 -3.57
C ALA A 383 -2.74 -0.78 -4.36
N ALA A 384 -1.62 -0.31 -3.79
CA ALA A 384 -0.69 0.58 -4.48
C ALA A 384 -0.11 -0.05 -5.75
N PHE A 385 0.25 -1.34 -5.70
CA PHE A 385 0.78 -2.08 -6.85
C PHE A 385 -0.25 -2.22 -7.98
N ALA A 386 -1.53 -2.44 -7.64
CA ALA A 386 -2.61 -2.43 -8.63
C ALA A 386 -2.78 -1.05 -9.27
N LEU A 387 -2.82 0.00 -8.47
CA LEU A 387 -2.94 1.38 -8.95
C LEU A 387 -1.75 1.79 -9.84
N TYR A 388 -0.54 1.35 -9.50
CA TYR A 388 0.66 1.54 -10.33
C TYR A 388 0.52 0.92 -11.72
N GLY A 389 -0.04 -0.29 -11.81
CA GLY A 389 -0.34 -0.94 -13.09
C GLY A 389 -1.41 -0.19 -13.88
N LEU A 390 -2.51 0.19 -13.22
CA LEU A 390 -3.61 0.92 -13.86
C LEU A 390 -3.21 2.30 -14.39
N ALA A 391 -2.26 2.98 -13.73
CA ALA A 391 -1.76 4.28 -14.14
C ALA A 391 -0.89 4.26 -15.41
N ASP A 392 -0.51 3.08 -15.92
CA ASP A 392 0.24 2.97 -17.18
C ASP A 392 -0.62 3.31 -18.40
N ASN A 393 -1.91 2.98 -18.31
CA ASN A 393 -2.85 3.23 -19.38
C ASN A 393 -3.31 4.69 -19.37
N GLU A 394 -3.10 5.39 -20.49
CA GLU A 394 -3.53 6.77 -20.68
C GLU A 394 -5.04 6.98 -20.51
N ASP A 395 -5.85 6.00 -20.94
CA ASP A 395 -7.31 6.10 -20.88
C ASP A 395 -7.78 6.17 -19.41
N ASN A 396 -7.03 5.54 -18.50
CA ASN A 396 -7.32 5.53 -17.07
C ASN A 396 -6.93 6.83 -16.37
N VAL A 397 -6.01 7.65 -16.92
CA VAL A 397 -5.45 8.83 -16.23
C VAL A 397 -6.55 9.81 -15.83
N SER A 398 -7.50 10.02 -16.73
CA SER A 398 -8.61 10.94 -16.48
C SER A 398 -9.55 10.44 -15.39
N ASP A 399 -9.87 9.15 -15.39
CA ASP A 399 -10.67 8.52 -14.33
C ASP A 399 -9.93 8.57 -13.00
N PHE A 400 -8.62 8.31 -13.00
CA PHE A 400 -7.75 8.38 -11.83
C PHE A 400 -7.81 9.76 -11.16
N ILE A 401 -7.75 10.83 -11.96
CA ILE A 401 -7.86 12.21 -11.48
C ILE A 401 -9.29 12.52 -11.03
N ARG A 402 -10.29 12.12 -11.82
CA ARG A 402 -11.73 12.37 -11.54
C ARG A 402 -12.14 11.82 -10.18
N VAL A 403 -11.70 10.61 -9.83
CA VAL A 403 -12.01 9.97 -8.54
C VAL A 403 -11.15 10.48 -7.37
N GLY A 404 -10.24 11.43 -7.61
CA GLY A 404 -9.38 12.03 -6.58
C GLY A 404 -8.15 11.19 -6.24
N GLY A 405 -7.70 10.33 -7.17
CA GLY A 405 -6.57 9.43 -6.94
C GLY A 405 -5.25 10.15 -6.73
N VAL A 406 -5.01 11.30 -7.38
CA VAL A 406 -3.78 12.07 -7.20
C VAL A 406 -3.65 12.59 -5.77
N GLN A 407 -4.72 13.17 -5.21
CA GLN A 407 -4.74 13.68 -3.84
C GLN A 407 -4.54 12.54 -2.84
N ARG A 408 -5.25 11.42 -3.02
CA ARG A 408 -5.09 10.21 -2.19
C ARG A 408 -3.66 9.67 -2.18
N LEU A 409 -2.99 9.67 -3.32
CA LEU A 409 -1.60 9.23 -3.43
C LEU A 409 -0.61 10.21 -2.79
N GLN A 410 -0.93 11.51 -2.75
CA GLN A 410 -0.05 12.54 -2.17
C GLN A 410 -0.20 12.64 -0.65
N ASP A 411 -1.44 12.60 -0.16
CA ASP A 411 -1.78 12.83 1.24
C ASP A 411 -1.77 11.55 2.08
N GLY A 412 -1.58 10.39 1.45
CA GLY A 412 -1.68 9.09 2.09
C GLY A 412 -0.56 8.80 3.08
N GLU A 413 -0.92 8.24 4.24
CA GLU A 413 0.04 7.73 5.22
C GLU A 413 0.42 6.28 4.91
N PHE A 414 1.60 6.09 4.30
CA PHE A 414 2.05 4.77 3.88
C PHE A 414 2.98 4.12 4.92
N ILE A 415 2.65 2.91 5.34
CA ILE A 415 3.35 2.18 6.41
C ILE A 415 4.68 1.61 5.92
N VAL A 416 4.68 1.02 4.73
CA VAL A 416 5.81 0.27 4.18
C VAL A 416 6.54 1.12 3.12
N GLN A 417 7.88 1.12 3.15
CA GLN A 417 8.69 1.88 2.18
C GLN A 417 8.41 1.49 0.73
N ALA A 418 8.24 0.18 0.46
CA ALA A 418 7.88 -0.30 -0.87
C ALA A 418 6.56 0.31 -1.39
N THR A 419 5.60 0.59 -0.51
CA THR A 419 4.36 1.30 -0.85
C THR A 419 4.65 2.76 -1.21
N LYS A 420 5.47 3.47 -0.43
CA LYS A 420 5.89 4.85 -0.73
C LYS A 420 6.56 4.96 -2.10
N ASP A 421 7.49 4.06 -2.40
CA ASP A 421 8.21 4.03 -3.68
C ASP A 421 7.25 3.73 -4.84
N CYS A 422 6.30 2.80 -4.63
CA CYS A 422 5.29 2.46 -5.62
C CYS A 422 4.33 3.64 -5.91
N VAL A 423 3.90 4.36 -4.87
CA VAL A 423 3.07 5.56 -4.98
C VAL A 423 3.80 6.68 -5.71
N ALA A 424 5.07 6.94 -5.37
CA ALA A 424 5.88 7.94 -6.06
C ALA A 424 6.04 7.63 -7.55
N LYS A 425 6.29 6.36 -7.90
CA LYS A 425 6.33 5.90 -9.30
C LYS A 425 4.99 6.05 -10.01
N THR A 426 3.88 5.81 -9.30
CA THR A 426 2.52 5.99 -9.83
C THR A 426 2.26 7.45 -10.18
N LEU A 427 2.58 8.38 -9.27
CA LEU A 427 2.46 9.83 -9.52
C LEU A 427 3.30 10.29 -10.71
N LYS A 428 4.55 9.82 -10.81
CA LYS A 428 5.43 10.12 -11.95
C LYS A 428 4.84 9.61 -13.27
N ARG A 429 4.27 8.40 -13.27
CA ARG A 429 3.64 7.80 -14.46
C ARG A 429 2.43 8.62 -14.92
N LEU A 430 1.61 9.08 -13.98
CA LEU A 430 0.50 9.98 -14.28
C LEU A 430 0.99 11.30 -14.87
N GLU A 431 2.01 11.93 -14.28
CA GLU A 431 2.65 13.16 -14.79
C GLU A 431 3.11 13.02 -16.25
N GLU A 432 3.84 11.96 -16.57
CA GLU A 432 4.35 11.70 -17.92
C GLU A 432 3.24 11.54 -18.97
N LYS A 433 2.03 11.15 -18.56
CA LYS A 433 0.88 10.92 -19.44
C LYS A 433 -0.08 12.11 -19.57
N ILE A 434 0.12 13.21 -18.84
CA ILE A 434 -0.72 14.42 -18.93
C ILE A 434 -0.28 15.30 -20.11
N HIS A 435 -0.64 14.87 -21.32
CA HIS A 435 -0.45 15.62 -22.57
C HIS A 435 -1.47 15.19 -23.63
N GLY A 436 -1.51 15.89 -24.77
CA GLY A 436 -2.34 15.54 -25.92
C GLY A 436 -3.82 15.28 -25.57
N ARG A 437 -4.32 14.09 -25.92
CA ARG A 437 -5.71 13.68 -25.71
C ARG A 437 -6.13 13.67 -24.23
N VAL A 438 -5.24 13.26 -23.33
CA VAL A 438 -5.50 13.19 -21.89
C VAL A 438 -5.70 14.59 -21.34
N LEU A 439 -4.78 15.51 -21.66
CA LEU A 439 -4.89 16.90 -21.23
C LEU A 439 -6.18 17.55 -21.77
N ASN A 440 -6.49 17.35 -23.05
CA ASN A 440 -7.72 17.90 -23.64
C ASN A 440 -8.98 17.40 -22.93
N HIS A 441 -9.03 16.12 -22.56
CA HIS A 441 -10.15 15.57 -21.81
C HIS A 441 -10.21 16.13 -20.38
N LEU A 442 -9.08 16.31 -19.69
CA LEU A 442 -9.04 16.95 -18.38
C LEU A 442 -9.52 18.40 -18.44
N LEU A 443 -9.13 19.17 -19.47
CA LEU A 443 -9.61 20.53 -19.70
C LEU A 443 -11.12 20.56 -19.98
N TYR A 444 -11.64 19.59 -20.73
CA TYR A 444 -13.08 19.42 -20.89
C TYR A 444 -13.77 19.18 -19.55
N LEU A 445 -13.26 18.25 -18.73
CA LEU A 445 -13.80 17.97 -17.39
C LEU A 445 -13.79 19.21 -16.49
N MET A 446 -12.75 20.05 -16.56
CA MET A 446 -12.70 21.33 -15.82
C MET A 446 -13.80 22.32 -16.21
N ARG A 447 -14.34 22.24 -17.43
CA ARG A 447 -15.38 23.15 -17.92
C ARG A 447 -16.79 22.62 -17.62
N VAL A 448 -17.01 21.32 -17.79
CA VAL A 448 -18.38 20.76 -17.82
C VAL A 448 -18.78 19.98 -16.58
N SER A 449 -17.83 19.50 -15.78
CA SER A 449 -18.14 18.62 -14.64
C SER A 449 -18.65 19.42 -13.45
N ASP A 450 -19.13 18.74 -12.40
CA ASP A 450 -19.47 19.40 -11.14
C ASP A 450 -18.24 20.00 -10.45
N LYS A 451 -18.46 20.94 -9.52
CA LYS A 451 -17.39 21.67 -8.83
C LYS A 451 -16.39 20.75 -8.13
N ALA A 452 -16.80 19.59 -7.62
CA ALA A 452 -15.87 18.69 -6.93
C ALA A 452 -14.88 18.08 -7.92
N VAL A 453 -15.35 17.60 -9.09
CA VAL A 453 -14.48 17.09 -10.16
C VAL A 453 -13.59 18.19 -10.73
N GLN A 454 -14.15 19.39 -11.01
CA GLN A 454 -13.36 20.52 -11.51
C GLN A 454 -12.18 20.85 -10.57
N ARG A 455 -12.44 20.91 -9.25
CA ARG A 455 -11.41 21.15 -8.23
C ARG A 455 -10.38 20.04 -8.17
N ARG A 456 -10.78 18.77 -8.22
CA ARG A 456 -9.84 17.63 -8.25
C ARG A 456 -8.91 17.69 -9.45
N VAL A 457 -9.44 18.02 -10.63
CA VAL A 457 -8.64 18.17 -11.85
C VAL A 457 -7.67 19.36 -11.72
N ALA A 458 -8.15 20.53 -11.26
CA ALA A 458 -7.30 21.71 -11.08
C ALA A 458 -6.16 21.45 -10.09
N LEU A 459 -6.46 20.81 -8.95
CA LEU A 459 -5.45 20.37 -7.97
C LEU A 459 -4.45 19.41 -8.60
N ALA A 460 -4.92 18.33 -9.24
CA ALA A 460 -4.04 17.34 -9.86
C ALA A 460 -3.10 17.97 -10.91
N LEU A 461 -3.63 18.88 -11.75
CA LEU A 461 -2.83 19.58 -12.73
C LEU A 461 -1.82 20.54 -12.10
N ALA A 462 -2.13 21.19 -10.97
CA ALA A 462 -1.15 22.06 -10.30
C ALA A 462 0.11 21.28 -9.90
N HIS A 463 -0.11 20.06 -9.41
CA HIS A 463 0.95 19.15 -9.02
C HIS A 463 1.66 18.51 -10.21
N LEU A 464 0.93 17.96 -11.18
CA LEU A 464 1.47 17.04 -12.18
C LEU A 464 1.66 17.65 -13.57
N CYS A 465 1.11 18.84 -13.88
CA CYS A 465 1.29 19.39 -15.22
C CYS A 465 2.72 19.86 -15.48
N CYS A 466 3.15 19.75 -16.74
CA CYS A 466 4.39 20.35 -17.19
C CYS A 466 4.25 21.88 -17.27
N VAL A 467 5.38 22.56 -17.17
CA VAL A 467 5.45 24.04 -17.18
C VAL A 467 4.84 24.65 -18.45
N GLY A 468 5.03 24.03 -19.61
CA GLY A 468 4.52 24.53 -20.89
C GLY A 468 2.99 24.57 -21.00
N HIS A 469 2.26 23.82 -20.18
CA HIS A 469 0.80 23.80 -20.19
C HIS A 469 0.17 24.71 -19.13
N GLN A 470 0.95 25.37 -18.27
CA GLN A 470 0.42 26.11 -17.12
C GLN A 470 -0.51 27.26 -17.52
N ARG A 471 -0.14 28.07 -18.51
CA ARG A 471 -1.01 29.16 -19.00
C ARG A 471 -2.34 28.61 -19.51
N LEU A 472 -2.27 27.58 -20.37
CA LEU A 472 -3.46 26.95 -20.94
C LEU A 472 -4.41 26.45 -19.83
N ILE A 473 -3.87 25.77 -18.83
CA ILE A 473 -4.66 25.17 -17.74
C ILE A 473 -5.22 26.24 -16.80
N PHE A 474 -4.36 27.12 -16.28
CA PHE A 474 -4.71 27.97 -15.15
C PHE A 474 -5.28 29.33 -15.56
N ILE A 475 -4.93 29.84 -16.74
CA ILE A 475 -5.46 31.09 -17.29
C ILE A 475 -6.58 30.80 -18.28
N ASP A 476 -6.28 30.11 -19.39
CA ASP A 476 -7.22 29.98 -20.49
C ASP A 476 -8.40 29.02 -20.15
N ASN A 477 -8.25 28.17 -19.13
CA ASN A 477 -9.25 27.21 -18.67
C ASN A 477 -9.69 27.41 -17.21
N ASN A 478 -9.48 28.61 -16.66
CA ASN A 478 -9.99 29.01 -15.35
C ASN A 478 -9.50 28.14 -14.17
N GLY A 479 -8.40 27.39 -14.34
CA GLY A 479 -7.83 26.57 -13.27
C GLY A 479 -7.39 27.39 -12.05
N LEU A 480 -6.88 28.61 -12.26
CA LEU A 480 -6.45 29.49 -11.17
C LEU A 480 -7.64 29.88 -10.27
N GLU A 481 -8.78 30.23 -10.84
CA GLU A 481 -9.98 30.57 -10.06
C GLU A 481 -10.53 29.38 -9.29
N LEU A 482 -10.41 28.16 -9.83
CA LEU A 482 -10.75 26.94 -9.11
C LEU A 482 -9.87 26.75 -7.86
N LEU A 483 -8.56 26.98 -7.98
CA LEU A 483 -7.62 26.90 -6.86
C LEU A 483 -7.82 28.01 -5.83
N ILE A 484 -7.99 29.26 -6.28
CA ILE A 484 -8.26 30.40 -5.39
C ILE A 484 -9.60 30.21 -4.67
N GLY A 485 -10.62 29.70 -5.36
CA GLY A 485 -11.92 29.38 -4.78
C GLY A 485 -11.87 28.30 -3.69
N LEU A 486 -10.80 27.51 -3.60
CA LEU A 486 -10.59 26.57 -2.49
C LEU A 486 -10.15 27.29 -1.21
N LEU A 487 -9.34 28.35 -1.31
CA LEU A 487 -8.91 29.17 -0.16
C LEU A 487 -10.09 29.84 0.56
N GLY A 488 -11.17 30.11 -0.16
CA GLY A 488 -12.43 30.64 0.38
C GLY A 488 -13.46 29.59 0.77
N SER A 489 -13.11 28.29 0.75
CA SER A 489 -14.02 27.21 1.12
C SER A 489 -14.32 27.19 2.62
N SER A 490 -15.45 26.62 3.02
CA SER A 490 -15.74 26.33 4.44
C SER A 490 -14.97 25.12 4.97
N SER A 491 -14.43 24.29 4.09
CA SER A 491 -13.65 23.10 4.46
C SER A 491 -12.18 23.44 4.62
N THR A 492 -11.65 23.25 5.82
CA THR A 492 -10.23 23.46 6.15
C THR A 492 -9.30 22.62 5.27
N LYS A 493 -9.67 21.36 5.01
CA LYS A 493 -8.94 20.49 4.09
C LYS A 493 -8.88 21.11 2.68
N GLN A 494 -10.00 21.57 2.15
CA GLN A 494 -10.01 22.20 0.82
C GLN A 494 -9.16 23.47 0.76
N GLN A 495 -9.20 24.29 1.82
CA GLN A 495 -8.35 25.48 1.92
C GLN A 495 -6.86 25.11 1.86
N LEU A 496 -6.45 24.10 2.64
CA LEU A 496 -5.07 23.60 2.64
C LEU A 496 -4.67 23.04 1.28
N ASP A 497 -5.52 22.22 0.65
CA ASP A 497 -5.28 21.65 -0.69
C ASP A 497 -5.05 22.78 -1.71
N GLY A 498 -5.88 23.83 -1.67
CA GLY A 498 -5.74 25.01 -2.52
C GLY A 498 -4.42 25.75 -2.29
N ALA A 499 -4.04 25.95 -1.03
CA ALA A 499 -2.79 26.63 -0.67
C ALA A 499 -1.56 25.85 -1.13
N VAL A 500 -1.54 24.53 -0.92
CA VAL A 500 -0.45 23.63 -1.35
C VAL A 500 -0.32 23.63 -2.87
N ALA A 501 -1.43 23.55 -3.59
CA ALA A 501 -1.44 23.58 -5.05
C ALA A 501 -0.90 24.91 -5.61
N LEU A 502 -1.34 26.05 -5.05
CA LEU A 502 -0.84 27.38 -5.43
C LEU A 502 0.65 27.52 -5.10
N CYS A 503 1.10 27.06 -3.93
CA CYS A 503 2.52 27.04 -3.55
C CYS A 503 3.37 26.22 -4.56
N LYS A 504 2.91 25.04 -4.95
CA LYS A 504 3.59 24.21 -5.97
C LYS A 504 3.66 24.93 -7.31
N LEU A 505 2.60 25.62 -7.69
CA LEU A 505 2.55 26.41 -8.91
C LEU A 505 3.55 27.58 -8.85
N ALA A 506 3.64 28.29 -7.72
CA ALA A 506 4.62 29.36 -7.50
C ALA A 506 6.06 28.84 -7.64
N LYS A 507 6.37 27.68 -7.05
CA LYS A 507 7.70 27.05 -7.15
C LYS A 507 8.07 26.70 -8.59
N LYS A 508 7.12 26.16 -9.37
CA LYS A 508 7.34 25.87 -10.80
C LYS A 508 7.59 27.13 -11.63
N VAL A 509 6.93 28.24 -11.30
CA VAL A 509 7.10 29.54 -11.96
C VAL A 509 8.42 30.21 -11.57
N MET A 510 8.83 30.16 -10.30
CA MET A 510 10.11 30.71 -9.84
C MET A 510 11.32 30.01 -10.46
N ASN A 511 11.25 28.69 -10.68
CA ASN A 511 12.32 27.94 -11.36
C ASN A 511 12.60 28.39 -12.80
N LEU A 512 11.65 29.10 -13.46
CA LEU A 512 11.83 29.68 -14.79
C LEU A 512 12.43 31.09 -14.77
N SER A 513 12.45 31.73 -13.60
CA SER A 513 12.83 33.13 -13.41
C SER A 513 13.84 33.22 -12.26
N PRO A 514 15.12 32.88 -12.50
CA PRO A 514 16.14 33.07 -11.46
C PRO A 514 16.31 34.55 -11.10
N ILE A 515 15.96 35.47 -12.00
CA ILE A 515 16.21 36.89 -11.85
C ILE A 515 15.11 37.63 -12.65
N ASP A 516 14.01 38.02 -12.02
CA ASP A 516 13.17 39.11 -12.55
C ASP A 516 13.92 40.41 -12.18
N ALA A 517 15.09 40.62 -12.79
CA ALA A 517 15.74 41.91 -12.86
C ALA A 517 14.82 42.77 -13.72
N ALA A 518 13.83 43.37 -13.07
CA ALA A 518 12.99 44.36 -13.71
C ALA A 518 13.88 45.49 -14.26
N PRO A 519 13.38 46.23 -15.27
CA PRO A 519 14.15 47.26 -15.95
C PRO A 519 14.76 48.22 -14.94
N PRO A 520 15.97 48.73 -15.21
CA PRO A 520 16.62 49.64 -14.29
C PRO A 520 15.73 50.87 -14.09
N SER A 521 15.86 51.54 -12.94
CA SER A 521 15.71 53.01 -12.84
C SER A 521 16.50 53.68 -13.99
N PRO A 522 16.50 55.00 -14.22
CA PRO A 522 17.57 55.57 -15.04
C PRO A 522 18.91 55.07 -14.47
N THR A 523 19.52 54.07 -15.11
CA THR A 523 20.77 53.48 -14.65
C THR A 523 21.75 54.62 -14.79
N PRO A 524 22.33 55.12 -13.68
CA PRO A 524 23.32 56.17 -13.78
C PRO A 524 24.40 55.64 -14.73
N GLN A 525 24.58 56.30 -15.88
CA GLN A 525 25.60 55.87 -16.85
C GLN A 525 27.01 55.98 -16.23
N VAL A 526 27.13 56.76 -15.15
CA VAL A 526 28.34 57.00 -14.38
C VAL A 526 28.00 57.11 -12.89
N TYR A 527 28.66 56.30 -12.07
CA TYR A 527 28.70 56.44 -10.62
C TYR A 527 29.94 57.26 -10.25
N LEU A 528 29.80 58.27 -9.38
CA LEU A 528 30.94 59.11 -8.97
C LEU A 528 31.95 58.33 -8.12
N GLY A 529 31.47 57.35 -7.35
CA GLY A 529 32.27 56.52 -6.46
C GLY A 529 32.25 57.00 -5.00
N GLU A 530 32.66 56.09 -4.11
CA GLU A 530 32.61 56.24 -2.64
C GLU A 530 33.32 57.50 -2.13
N GLN A 531 34.43 57.89 -2.77
CA GLN A 531 35.25 59.04 -2.38
C GLN A 531 34.54 60.41 -2.49
N TYR A 532 33.41 60.48 -3.20
CA TYR A 532 32.61 61.71 -3.34
C TYR A 532 31.36 61.74 -2.47
N VAL A 533 31.08 60.66 -1.72
CA VAL A 533 29.97 60.62 -0.76
C VAL A 533 30.25 61.60 0.38
N ASN A 534 29.28 62.48 0.68
CA ASN A 534 29.38 63.50 1.73
C ASN A 534 30.69 64.34 1.66
N ASN A 535 31.16 64.62 0.45
CA ASN A 535 32.39 65.37 0.22
C ASN A 535 32.05 66.82 -0.16
N ALA A 536 32.61 67.79 0.56
CA ALA A 536 32.39 69.21 0.28
C ALA A 536 33.01 69.68 -1.05
N THR A 537 34.01 68.94 -1.55
CA THR A 537 34.75 69.27 -2.78
C THR A 537 33.81 69.19 -3.99
N LEU A 538 33.62 70.31 -4.70
CA LEU A 538 32.71 70.44 -5.86
C LEU A 538 31.22 70.20 -5.55
N SER A 539 30.84 70.11 -4.27
CA SER A 539 29.43 70.07 -3.89
C SER A 539 28.71 71.36 -4.28
N ASP A 540 27.53 71.22 -4.88
CA ASP A 540 26.66 72.30 -5.36
C ASP A 540 25.29 72.30 -4.67
N VAL A 541 25.09 71.39 -3.72
CA VAL A 541 23.96 71.35 -2.79
C VAL A 541 24.39 70.74 -1.45
N THR A 542 23.83 71.25 -0.36
CA THR A 542 24.00 70.71 1.00
C THR A 542 22.64 70.34 1.57
N PHE A 543 22.51 69.13 2.09
CA PHE A 543 21.32 68.70 2.80
C PHE A 543 21.50 68.83 4.31
N LEU A 544 20.46 69.29 5.01
CA LEU A 544 20.40 69.31 6.46
C LEU A 544 19.50 68.14 6.93
N VAL A 545 20.10 67.15 7.58
CA VAL A 545 19.42 65.94 8.06
C VAL A 545 19.71 65.78 9.55
N GLU A 546 18.68 65.82 10.39
CA GLU A 546 18.81 65.80 11.86
C GLU A 546 19.83 66.85 12.39
N GLY A 547 19.87 68.02 11.76
CA GLY A 547 20.81 69.10 12.11
C GLY A 547 22.26 68.90 11.64
N LYS A 548 22.57 67.77 10.97
CA LYS A 548 23.88 67.48 10.37
C LYS A 548 23.89 67.86 8.89
N ARG A 549 25.03 68.35 8.40
CA ARG A 549 25.22 68.71 6.99
C ARG A 549 25.71 67.51 6.18
N PHE A 550 25.08 67.28 5.04
CA PHE A 550 25.48 66.30 4.04
C PHE A 550 25.78 67.00 2.70
N TYR A 551 27.03 66.96 2.24
CA TYR A 551 27.44 67.59 0.98
C TYR A 551 27.16 66.68 -0.22
N ALA A 552 26.54 67.21 -1.27
CA ALA A 552 26.15 66.43 -2.43
C ALA A 552 26.29 67.18 -3.77
N HIS A 553 26.17 66.42 -4.87
CA HIS A 553 26.36 66.86 -6.24
C HIS A 553 25.04 66.68 -7.00
N ARG A 554 24.41 67.78 -7.44
CA ARG A 554 23.11 67.79 -8.13
C ARG A 554 23.15 66.89 -9.35
N ILE A 555 24.21 66.96 -10.15
CA ILE A 555 24.35 66.12 -11.35
C ILE A 555 24.21 64.61 -11.06
N CYS A 556 24.74 64.14 -9.92
CA CYS A 556 24.63 62.74 -9.50
C CYS A 556 23.19 62.39 -9.08
N LEU A 557 22.53 63.30 -8.38
CA LEU A 557 21.15 63.14 -7.91
C LEU A 557 20.15 63.13 -9.05
N LEU A 558 20.26 64.08 -9.99
CA LEU A 558 19.40 64.17 -11.18
C LEU A 558 19.56 62.94 -12.08
N ALA A 559 20.76 62.39 -12.19
CA ALA A 559 21.03 61.20 -13.01
C ALA A 559 20.46 59.91 -12.41
N SER A 560 20.24 59.86 -11.10
CA SER A 560 19.93 58.63 -10.38
C SER A 560 18.49 58.56 -9.84
N SER A 561 17.81 59.69 -9.70
CA SER A 561 16.48 59.78 -9.08
C SER A 561 15.59 60.80 -9.78
N ASP A 562 14.44 60.34 -10.26
CA ASP A 562 13.40 61.20 -10.83
C ASP A 562 12.79 62.16 -9.78
N ALA A 563 12.78 61.77 -8.50
CA ALA A 563 12.31 62.62 -7.41
C ALA A 563 13.25 63.82 -7.18
N PHE A 564 14.56 63.59 -7.17
CA PHE A 564 15.54 64.67 -7.11
C PHE A 564 15.52 65.53 -8.37
N ARG A 565 15.33 64.93 -9.56
CA ARG A 565 15.15 65.69 -10.79
C ARG A 565 13.92 66.61 -10.70
N ALA A 566 12.80 66.10 -10.21
CA ALA A 566 11.61 66.93 -9.99
C ALA A 566 11.86 68.05 -8.97
N MET A 567 12.61 67.78 -7.89
CA MET A 567 12.98 68.79 -6.87
C MET A 567 13.81 69.94 -7.45
N PHE A 568 14.77 69.64 -8.32
CA PHE A 568 15.73 70.63 -8.82
C PHE A 568 15.38 71.26 -10.17
N ASP A 569 14.73 70.53 -11.07
CA ASP A 569 14.31 71.05 -12.39
C ASP A 569 12.84 71.50 -12.40
N GLY A 570 12.06 71.12 -11.39
CA GLY A 570 10.67 71.55 -11.21
C GLY A 570 10.55 73.01 -10.76
N GLY A 571 9.31 73.52 -10.74
CA GLY A 571 8.98 74.87 -10.26
C GLY A 571 8.97 75.01 -8.72
N TYR A 572 9.71 74.18 -7.99
CA TYR A 572 9.73 74.15 -6.52
C TYR A 572 10.68 75.19 -5.93
N ARG A 573 10.52 75.52 -4.63
CA ARG A 573 11.32 76.55 -3.94
C ARG A 573 12.79 76.13 -3.81
N GLU A 574 13.03 74.82 -3.83
CA GLU A 574 14.31 74.13 -3.70
C GLU A 574 15.18 74.26 -4.96
N LYS A 575 14.60 74.70 -6.09
CA LYS A 575 15.31 74.88 -7.37
C LYS A 575 16.56 75.75 -7.22
N ASP A 576 16.49 76.85 -6.49
CA ASP A 576 17.64 77.77 -6.31
C ASP A 576 18.28 77.65 -4.91
N ALA A 577 17.81 76.72 -4.08
CA ALA A 577 18.31 76.52 -2.73
C ALA A 577 19.68 75.80 -2.74
N ARG A 578 20.60 76.29 -1.90
CA ARG A 578 21.88 75.62 -1.61
C ARG A 578 21.83 74.72 -0.39
N ASP A 579 21.02 75.09 0.60
CA ASP A 579 20.77 74.32 1.81
C ASP A 579 19.33 73.80 1.77
N ILE A 580 19.14 72.48 1.78
CA ILE A 580 17.83 71.83 1.71
C ILE A 580 17.65 70.97 2.95
N GLU A 581 16.58 71.23 3.71
CA GLU A 581 16.23 70.41 4.87
C GLU A 581 15.51 69.13 4.42
N ILE A 582 15.95 67.98 4.91
CA ILE A 582 15.30 66.70 4.67
C ILE A 582 14.56 66.28 5.96
N PRO A 583 13.24 66.51 6.03
CA PRO A 583 12.47 66.14 7.20
C PRO A 583 12.19 64.64 7.25
N ASN A 584 12.04 64.09 8.46
CA ASN A 584 11.54 62.73 8.72
C ASN A 584 12.39 61.57 8.14
N ILE A 585 13.69 61.79 7.92
CA ILE A 585 14.65 60.74 7.55
C ILE A 585 15.82 60.76 8.53
N ARG A 586 16.13 59.61 9.12
CA ARG A 586 17.29 59.46 10.03
C ARG A 586 18.58 59.62 9.25
N TRP A 587 19.62 60.16 9.90
CA TRP A 587 20.94 60.35 9.28
C TRP A 587 21.46 59.07 8.60
N GLU A 588 21.40 57.92 9.28
CA GLU A 588 21.96 56.66 8.75
C GLU A 588 21.24 56.18 7.48
N VAL A 589 19.92 56.41 7.41
CA VAL A 589 19.08 56.05 6.27
C VAL A 589 19.40 56.94 5.07
N PHE A 590 19.51 58.25 5.31
CA PHE A 590 19.87 59.21 4.27
C PHE A 590 21.28 58.95 3.74
N GLU A 591 22.24 58.68 4.62
CA GLU A 591 23.62 58.36 4.25
C GLU A 591 23.70 57.13 3.34
N LEU A 592 23.00 56.04 3.68
CA LEU A 592 23.00 54.81 2.86
C LEU A 592 22.27 54.99 1.52
N MET A 593 21.18 55.76 1.51
CA MET A 593 20.50 56.14 0.28
C MET A 593 21.44 56.93 -0.65
N MET A 594 22.17 57.90 -0.09
CA MET A 594 23.13 58.69 -0.84
C MET A 594 24.34 57.87 -1.29
N ARG A 595 24.85 56.94 -0.46
CA ARG A 595 25.89 55.99 -0.88
C ARG A 595 25.43 55.18 -2.09
N PHE A 596 24.23 54.63 -2.06
CA PHE A 596 23.67 53.90 -3.21
C PHE A 596 23.62 54.75 -4.49
N ILE A 597 23.22 56.02 -4.39
CA ILE A 597 23.21 56.95 -5.53
C ILE A 597 24.61 57.13 -6.13
N TYR A 598 25.66 57.17 -5.28
CA TYR A 598 27.03 57.43 -5.72
C TYR A 598 27.77 56.20 -6.20
N THR A 599 27.41 54.99 -5.73
CA THR A 599 28.16 53.75 -5.96
C THR A 599 27.37 52.68 -6.71
N GLY A 600 26.04 52.77 -6.72
CA GLY A 600 25.14 51.75 -7.26
C GLY A 600 24.97 50.51 -6.39
N SER A 601 25.63 50.44 -5.23
CA SER A 601 25.61 49.28 -4.35
C SER A 601 25.77 49.68 -2.89
N VAL A 602 24.97 49.07 -2.03
CA VAL A 602 25.02 49.26 -0.58
C VAL A 602 24.60 47.98 0.13
N ASP A 603 25.22 47.72 1.28
CA ASP A 603 24.82 46.62 2.16
C ASP A 603 23.64 47.08 3.02
N VAL A 604 22.48 46.46 2.82
CA VAL A 604 21.26 46.77 3.58
C VAL A 604 21.12 45.78 4.73
N THR A 605 21.21 46.27 5.96
CA THR A 605 21.00 45.46 7.19
C THR A 605 19.51 45.40 7.55
N GLN A 606 19.11 44.37 8.31
CA GLN A 606 17.70 44.13 8.64
C GLN A 606 17.05 45.26 9.47
N ASP A 607 17.82 45.89 10.37
CA ASP A 607 17.35 46.93 11.28
C ASP A 607 16.98 48.25 10.58
N ILE A 608 17.62 48.55 9.46
CA ILE A 608 17.38 49.76 8.67
C ILE A 608 16.51 49.51 7.43
N ALA A 609 16.35 48.26 7.00
CA ALA A 609 15.80 47.92 5.69
C ALA A 609 14.41 48.51 5.48
N GLN A 610 13.56 48.53 6.52
CA GLN A 610 12.24 49.12 6.44
C GLN A 610 12.28 50.64 6.25
N ASP A 611 13.12 51.36 7.02
CA ASP A 611 13.26 52.81 6.90
C ASP A 611 13.85 53.19 5.54
N LEU A 612 14.85 52.42 5.08
CA LEU A 612 15.48 52.60 3.79
C LEU A 612 14.53 52.27 2.63
N LEU A 613 13.62 51.31 2.79
CA LEU A 613 12.55 51.05 1.81
C LEU A 613 11.65 52.28 1.63
N ARG A 614 11.25 52.94 2.74
CA ARG A 614 10.41 54.15 2.68
C ARG A 614 11.13 55.28 1.95
N ALA A 615 12.41 55.49 2.27
CA ALA A 615 13.24 56.49 1.60
C ALA A 615 13.43 56.14 0.10
N ALA A 616 13.77 54.90 -0.22
CA ALA A 616 13.96 54.46 -1.60
C ALA A 616 12.70 54.65 -2.45
N ASP A 617 11.53 54.36 -1.90
CA ASP A 617 10.25 54.60 -2.57
C ASP A 617 9.96 56.10 -2.73
N GLN A 618 10.14 56.89 -1.67
CA GLN A 618 9.96 58.35 -1.69
C GLN A 618 10.83 59.04 -2.74
N TYR A 619 12.07 58.57 -2.94
CA TYR A 619 13.01 59.11 -3.92
C TYR A 619 13.05 58.33 -5.24
N LEU A 620 12.13 57.40 -5.48
CA LEU A 620 12.00 56.63 -6.73
C LEU A 620 13.29 55.87 -7.12
N LEU A 621 13.99 55.32 -6.12
CA LEU A 621 15.22 54.53 -6.28
C LEU A 621 14.90 53.04 -6.37
N GLU A 622 14.41 52.59 -7.53
CA GLU A 622 13.95 51.21 -7.74
C GLU A 622 14.99 50.14 -7.43
N GLY A 623 16.27 50.38 -7.76
CA GLY A 623 17.35 49.44 -7.44
C GLY A 623 17.56 49.26 -5.93
N LEU A 624 17.55 50.35 -5.17
CA LEU A 624 17.68 50.34 -3.72
C LEU A 624 16.45 49.72 -3.06
N LYS A 625 15.26 50.09 -3.56
CA LYS A 625 13.97 49.54 -3.10
C LYS A 625 13.98 48.01 -3.16
N ARG A 626 14.46 47.42 -4.26
CA ARG A 626 14.58 45.95 -4.39
C ARG A 626 15.57 45.33 -3.43
N LEU A 627 16.71 45.98 -3.15
CA LEU A 627 17.66 45.50 -2.13
C LEU A 627 16.98 45.48 -0.76
N CYS A 628 16.22 46.52 -0.41
CA CYS A 628 15.43 46.55 0.81
C CYS A 628 14.37 45.44 0.83
N GLU A 629 13.62 45.25 -0.26
CA GLU A 629 12.62 44.18 -0.38
C GLU A 629 13.25 42.79 -0.16
N TYR A 630 14.42 42.54 -0.74
CA TYR A 630 15.15 41.29 -0.58
C TYR A 630 15.60 41.07 0.86
N THR A 631 16.22 42.06 1.49
CA THR A 631 16.65 41.97 2.90
C THR A 631 15.47 41.76 3.83
N ILE A 632 14.35 42.47 3.63
CA ILE A 632 13.13 42.30 4.44
C ILE A 632 12.53 40.90 4.23
N ALA A 633 12.53 40.39 2.99
CA ALA A 633 11.96 39.09 2.67
C ALA A 633 12.68 37.92 3.38
N GLN A 634 13.96 38.07 3.71
CA GLN A 634 14.72 37.04 4.45
C GLN A 634 14.26 36.86 5.90
N ASP A 635 13.62 37.87 6.48
CA ASP A 635 13.15 37.86 7.87
C ASP A 635 11.64 37.55 7.99
N ILE A 636 10.97 37.19 6.90
CA ILE A 636 9.53 36.86 6.96
C ILE A 636 9.31 35.65 7.86
N SER A 637 8.46 35.83 8.85
CA SER A 637 8.10 34.85 9.87
C SER A 637 6.57 34.80 10.07
N LEU A 638 6.10 33.79 10.80
CA LEU A 638 4.69 33.68 11.18
C LEU A 638 4.19 34.89 11.98
N ASP A 639 5.09 35.61 12.65
CA ASP A 639 4.74 36.71 13.56
C ASP A 639 4.71 38.07 12.86
N ASN A 640 5.53 38.26 11.81
CA ASN A 640 5.65 39.55 11.13
C ASN A 640 5.04 39.58 9.72
N VAL A 641 4.62 38.46 9.14
CA VAL A 641 4.16 38.39 7.73
C VAL A 641 3.02 39.35 7.41
N SER A 642 2.08 39.56 8.33
CA SER A 642 0.98 40.52 8.15
C SER A 642 1.51 41.95 8.01
N SER A 643 2.43 42.35 8.90
CA SER A 643 3.05 43.67 8.89
C SER A 643 3.96 43.87 7.67
N MET A 644 4.69 42.83 7.25
CA MET A 644 5.51 42.87 6.04
C MET A 644 4.66 42.99 4.77
N TYR A 645 3.50 42.32 4.74
CA TYR A 645 2.55 42.47 3.65
C TYR A 645 1.96 43.89 3.61
N GLU A 646 1.57 44.47 4.74
CA GLU A 646 1.10 45.85 4.83
C GLU A 646 2.15 46.86 4.41
N LEU A 647 3.41 46.66 4.82
CA LEU A 647 4.55 47.45 4.38
C LEU A 647 4.71 47.38 2.85
N SER A 648 4.56 46.18 2.26
CA SER A 648 4.64 45.98 0.82
C SER A 648 3.50 46.67 0.05
N GLU A 649 2.32 46.82 0.65
CA GLU A 649 1.22 47.59 0.07
C GLU A 649 1.49 49.08 0.16
N ALA A 650 1.88 49.58 1.34
CA ALA A 650 2.11 51.00 1.61
C ALA A 650 3.16 51.62 0.69
N PHE A 651 4.23 50.87 0.37
CA PHE A 651 5.35 51.34 -0.45
C PHE A 651 5.40 50.67 -1.83
N ASN A 652 4.30 50.07 -2.29
CA ASN A 652 4.22 49.38 -3.59
C ASN A 652 5.43 48.45 -3.86
N ALA A 653 5.83 47.67 -2.84
CA ALA A 653 7.03 46.85 -2.84
C ALA A 653 6.69 45.45 -3.36
N ILE A 654 6.76 45.28 -4.68
CA ILE A 654 6.14 44.15 -5.39
C ILE A 654 6.82 42.81 -5.06
N SER A 655 8.16 42.77 -5.01
CA SER A 655 8.90 41.53 -4.75
C SER A 655 8.71 41.10 -3.30
N LEU A 656 8.71 42.05 -2.35
CA LEU A 656 8.36 41.77 -0.96
C LEU A 656 6.93 41.22 -0.85
N ARG A 657 5.96 41.81 -1.55
CA ARG A 657 4.57 41.33 -1.57
C ARG A 657 4.47 39.89 -2.07
N HIS A 658 5.19 39.57 -3.14
CA HIS A 658 5.23 38.20 -3.68
C HIS A 658 5.86 37.23 -2.67
N SER A 659 6.95 37.61 -2.00
CA SER A 659 7.57 36.81 -0.95
C SER A 659 6.59 36.56 0.21
N CYS A 660 5.82 37.56 0.63
CA CYS A 660 4.76 37.39 1.62
C CYS A 660 3.67 36.42 1.15
N ILE A 661 3.20 36.54 -0.10
CA ILE A 661 2.19 35.63 -0.66
C ILE A 661 2.69 34.17 -0.67
N VAL A 662 3.90 33.94 -1.15
CA VAL A 662 4.50 32.60 -1.19
C VAL A 662 4.64 32.04 0.23
N TYR A 663 5.15 32.84 1.16
CA TYR A 663 5.29 32.43 2.56
C TYR A 663 3.94 32.06 3.20
N ILE A 664 2.90 32.85 2.94
CA ILE A 664 1.54 32.59 3.45
C ILE A 664 0.98 31.27 2.90
N LEU A 665 1.18 30.99 1.62
CA LEU A 665 0.76 29.74 1.01
C LEU A 665 1.57 28.54 1.54
N GLU A 666 2.87 28.72 1.82
CA GLU A 666 3.74 27.70 2.38
C GLU A 666 3.42 27.35 3.84
N GLN A 667 3.11 28.36 4.65
CA GLN A 667 2.82 28.19 6.08
C GLN A 667 1.32 28.24 6.38
N TYR A 668 0.47 27.95 5.39
CA TYR A 668 -0.98 28.11 5.49
C TYR A 668 -1.58 27.39 6.70
N ASP A 669 -1.19 26.13 6.93
CA ASP A 669 -1.65 25.31 8.06
C ASP A 669 -1.32 25.94 9.43
N LYS A 670 -0.12 26.51 9.57
CA LYS A 670 0.31 27.15 10.82
C LYS A 670 -0.37 28.51 11.02
N LEU A 671 -0.59 29.27 9.94
CA LEU A 671 -1.27 30.56 9.98
C LEU A 671 -2.77 30.40 10.29
N PHE A 672 -3.37 29.29 9.84
CA PHE A 672 -4.77 28.96 10.13
C PHE A 672 -5.05 28.90 11.64
N SER A 673 -4.07 28.49 12.44
CA SER A 673 -4.21 28.40 13.90
C SER A 673 -4.19 29.77 14.60
N LYS A 674 -3.86 30.87 13.89
CA LYS A 674 -3.82 32.22 14.47
C LYS A 674 -5.16 32.96 14.32
N PRO A 675 -5.54 33.79 15.31
CA PRO A 675 -6.72 34.64 15.21
C PRO A 675 -6.54 35.68 14.08
N GLY A 676 -7.60 35.94 13.31
CA GLY A 676 -7.60 36.92 12.22
C GLY A 676 -7.12 36.40 10.86
N HIS A 677 -6.74 35.12 10.74
CA HIS A 677 -6.27 34.53 9.48
C HIS A 677 -7.28 34.67 8.33
N SER A 678 -8.59 34.51 8.61
CA SER A 678 -9.64 34.53 7.59
C SER A 678 -9.72 35.89 6.90
N HIS A 679 -9.63 36.98 7.66
CA HIS A 679 -9.60 38.34 7.13
C HIS A 679 -8.33 38.60 6.31
N MET A 680 -7.18 38.11 6.78
CA MET A 680 -5.92 38.21 6.04
C MET A 680 -5.99 37.47 4.70
N ILE A 681 -6.48 36.22 4.68
CA ILE A 681 -6.63 35.46 3.43
C ILE A 681 -7.58 36.16 2.46
N GLN A 682 -8.74 36.64 2.92
CA GLN A 682 -9.68 37.37 2.08
C GLN A 682 -9.08 38.64 1.47
N ARG A 683 -8.31 39.40 2.26
CA ARG A 683 -7.59 40.59 1.79
C ARG A 683 -6.54 40.25 0.71
N ILE A 684 -5.87 39.11 0.84
CA ILE A 684 -4.74 38.73 -0.02
C ILE A 684 -5.19 37.98 -1.29
N MET A 685 -6.39 37.39 -1.32
CA MET A 685 -6.91 36.65 -2.47
C MET A 685 -6.85 37.40 -3.81
N PRO A 686 -7.23 38.70 -3.91
CA PRO A 686 -7.08 39.47 -5.15
C PRO A 686 -5.62 39.60 -5.60
N GLU A 687 -4.69 39.75 -4.66
CA GLU A 687 -3.26 39.86 -4.96
C GLU A 687 -2.65 38.51 -5.35
N ILE A 688 -3.08 37.40 -4.73
CA ILE A 688 -2.74 36.04 -5.19
C ILE A 688 -3.14 35.87 -6.65
N ARG A 689 -4.37 36.26 -7.01
CA ARG A 689 -4.84 36.23 -8.41
C ARG A 689 -3.94 37.04 -9.33
N ASN A 690 -3.64 38.28 -8.96
CA ASN A 690 -2.81 39.19 -9.75
C ASN A 690 -1.39 38.63 -9.96
N TYR A 691 -0.76 38.15 -8.88
CA TYR A 691 0.56 37.53 -8.90
C TYR A 691 0.61 36.37 -9.90
N PHE A 692 -0.28 35.38 -9.74
CA PHE A 692 -0.27 34.21 -10.62
C PHE A 692 -0.67 34.54 -12.06
N THR A 693 -1.60 35.47 -12.26
CA THR A 693 -1.98 35.91 -13.62
C THR A 693 -0.77 36.50 -14.35
N LYS A 694 -0.02 37.40 -13.71
CA LYS A 694 1.19 37.99 -14.30
C LYS A 694 2.27 36.94 -14.52
N ALA A 695 2.51 36.09 -13.54
CA ALA A 695 3.62 35.15 -13.59
C ALA A 695 3.40 34.04 -14.64
N LEU A 696 2.16 33.53 -14.75
CA LEU A 696 1.78 32.50 -15.74
C LEU A 696 1.67 33.06 -17.18
N THR A 697 1.42 34.35 -17.34
CA THR A 697 1.38 34.99 -18.67
C THR A 697 2.78 35.36 -19.18
N LYS A 698 3.68 35.79 -18.30
CA LYS A 698 5.10 36.12 -18.63
C LYS A 698 5.96 34.90 -18.96
N ALA A 699 5.73 33.74 -18.37
CA ALA A 699 6.59 32.55 -18.53
C ALA A 699 6.79 32.07 -19.98
N ASN A 700 5.88 32.45 -20.91
CA ASN A 700 5.97 32.06 -22.33
C ASN A 700 6.76 33.04 -23.23
N THR A 701 7.10 34.26 -22.78
CA THR A 701 7.91 35.16 -23.61
C THR A 701 9.38 34.75 -23.67
N VAL A 702 9.91 34.08 -22.64
CA VAL A 702 11.30 33.62 -22.59
C VAL A 702 11.53 32.39 -23.48
N THR A 703 10.52 31.52 -23.63
CA THR A 703 10.63 30.29 -24.44
C THR A 703 10.52 30.53 -25.95
N VAL A 704 9.92 31.63 -26.38
CA VAL A 704 9.84 32.00 -27.81
C VAL A 704 11.17 32.59 -28.30
N ILE A 705 11.91 33.30 -27.44
CA ILE A 705 13.20 33.92 -27.81
C ILE A 705 14.34 32.88 -27.88
N ALA A 706 14.23 31.75 -27.16
CA ALA A 706 15.23 30.68 -27.19
C ALA A 706 15.09 29.71 -28.40
N ARG A 707 14.10 29.91 -29.29
CA ARG A 707 13.86 29.09 -30.50
C ARG A 707 13.88 29.90 -31.81
N SER A 708 14.24 31.17 -31.74
CA SER A 708 14.62 32.04 -32.89
C SER A 708 16.11 32.28 -32.85
#